data_AF-A0A945TYN9-F1
#
_entry.id   AF-A0A945TYN9-F1
#
_cell.length_a   1.000
_cell.length_b   1.000
_cell.length_c   1.000
_cell.angle_alpha   90.00
_cell.angle_beta   90.00
_cell.angle_gamma   90.00
#
_symmetry.space_group_name_H-M   'P 1'
#
loop_
_entity.id
_entity.type
_entity.pdbx_description
1 polymer ?
#
loop_
_entity_poly.entity_id
_entity_poly.type
_entity_poly.pdbx_seq_one_letter_code
_entity_poly.pdbx_strand_id
1 'polypeptide(L)'
;MCGIIAVVRRPSTRPTPRASEVINLVAGLGATVADAEDITAALSAAGGRLAEADGLLRGVPGLRLMLADDALASSLRHHCGELLDVVVAEEERLEREGGLDTNDLERRNYEFIRARDGIWAITRDRLRAAEVVASLSGGSTDDAALGAFLSIHQALSALDRLEVRGRDSAGLHLLIHDHALDLDDPAVLAEINRRSGDINYGTGSVRVVDGVLSIVYKTAAEIGELGDNTGVLRAGIAADDLLHRALANNSGRTLVLGHTRWASIGIISEPNTHPLNSELLDADGPYVVGALNGDVDNFADLIAEEGVGIPPAITTDAKVIPSLMSRRLGDGLESAEAFRRTVATFEGSVAIGASTADAPNRLQLALRGSGQALYIGLADDAYIVASEPYGVVEETPRYIRMDGETPGNLENLNASRGQIIELDANLAGRLDGILRKAYDGTELPVGDADVSIAQITTRDIDRGDHPHYLMKEIGEAPTSFRKTLRGKVTETPEGPRVTLDHAIVPEDVRLGLSEGSITRVLVIGQGTAAVAGQSLAAALQALIPAGEVHAEAILATELSGFGLQSDMSDTLIVAVSQSGTTTDTNRTVDIVRNRGAKVIAIVNRRGSDLTDRADGVLYTSDGRDVEMSVASTKAFYSQIAAGLLLAVTIADEVLGDEGAADRRQLVSEISAMPESLETVISRRDLIGEAARQFAPPRRYWAIVGNGPNKIAAEEVRIKLSELCYKSIACDSTEDKKHIDLSSEPLILVCAAGLSGSTADDVAKEIAIFRAHKAAPLVVADEGEQRFASALAVLQVPVVDARLGFILSAMVGHIFGYEAAMAIDAQAQPMRVARSAIEQAAARSNITGETALSSVEMVLEQSATAFFDGVRSGSYNGHLEASSALKIGSLLRFALGSVPLESYQIEYGKVGTPAVVLDDLAAALTLGIEELTRPIDAIKHQAKTVTVGISRSDETLLEVALASAALEAGAPRDRLSYASLRTLADLDPAVDEVLGHTRYRIEGLDEEGKGDARVIVVGRGGISRNIESRTDRNPTLRGTKHQVALERRVFVARGRSDDRPVIFIPELKDNVTTGMTLLQVKFVDDLSAGAARGVLQGYRHRYSALRDAVTETEPVFREDILADQPVSDLLTLPINDLADRWRLS
;
A
#
# COMPACT_ATOMS: atom_id res chain seq x y z
N MET A 1 4.72 -3.68 4.45
CA MET A 1 3.68 -3.72 3.42
C MET A 1 3.20 -5.14 3.39
N CYS A 2 1.88 -5.35 3.36
CA CYS A 2 1.33 -6.66 3.07
C CYS A 2 1.68 -7.02 1.63
N GLY A 3 1.83 -8.28 1.32
CA GLY A 3 2.13 -8.61 -0.07
C GLY A 3 2.17 -10.08 -0.37
N ILE A 4 1.58 -10.41 -1.51
CA ILE A 4 1.70 -11.71 -2.16
C ILE A 4 3.05 -11.77 -2.85
N ILE A 5 3.74 -12.89 -2.66
CA ILE A 5 4.91 -13.27 -3.43
C ILE A 5 4.64 -14.63 -4.06
N ALA A 6 4.99 -14.81 -5.32
CA ALA A 6 4.99 -16.15 -5.90
C ALA A 6 6.17 -16.34 -6.84
N VAL A 7 6.72 -17.55 -6.87
CA VAL A 7 7.79 -17.92 -7.80
C VAL A 7 7.39 -19.18 -8.53
N VAL A 8 7.37 -19.07 -9.85
CA VAL A 8 7.07 -20.19 -10.76
C VAL A 8 8.24 -20.33 -11.72
N ARG A 9 8.79 -21.54 -11.87
CA ARG A 9 10.07 -21.77 -12.56
C ARG A 9 9.99 -22.95 -13.55
N ARG A 10 10.68 -22.81 -14.67
CA ARG A 10 10.99 -23.90 -15.62
C ARG A 10 12.46 -24.33 -15.52
N PRO A 11 12.84 -25.50 -16.06
CA PRO A 11 14.25 -25.82 -16.32
C PRO A 11 14.95 -24.70 -17.07
N SER A 12 16.14 -24.33 -16.61
CA SER A 12 17.01 -23.48 -17.40
C SER A 12 17.49 -24.23 -18.65
N THR A 13 17.48 -23.55 -19.79
CA THR A 13 18.09 -24.05 -21.04
C THR A 13 19.48 -23.47 -21.28
N ARG A 14 19.92 -22.55 -20.40
CA ARG A 14 21.22 -21.87 -20.52
C ARG A 14 22.32 -22.77 -19.94
N PRO A 15 23.47 -22.94 -20.64
CA PRO A 15 24.59 -23.67 -20.08
C PRO A 15 25.20 -22.93 -18.88
N THR A 16 25.75 -23.70 -17.93
CA THR A 16 26.52 -23.13 -16.82
C THR A 16 27.77 -22.42 -17.35
N PRO A 17 27.96 -21.13 -17.04
CA PRO A 17 29.13 -20.38 -17.49
C PRO A 17 30.40 -20.86 -16.78
N ARG A 18 31.57 -20.53 -17.34
CA ARG A 18 32.87 -20.79 -16.71
C ARG A 18 33.28 -19.62 -15.81
N ALA A 19 33.93 -19.89 -14.69
CA ALA A 19 34.43 -18.85 -13.79
C ALA A 19 35.31 -17.80 -14.51
N SER A 20 36.15 -18.25 -15.45
CA SER A 20 36.99 -17.36 -16.26
C SER A 20 36.18 -16.39 -17.13
N GLU A 21 35.00 -16.78 -17.60
CA GLU A 21 34.14 -15.90 -18.41
C GLU A 21 33.62 -14.74 -17.57
N VAL A 22 33.17 -15.02 -16.34
CA VAL A 22 32.68 -14.00 -15.41
C VAL A 22 33.82 -13.11 -14.88
N ILE A 23 34.94 -13.71 -14.45
CA ILE A 23 36.09 -12.96 -13.92
C ILE A 23 36.66 -12.01 -14.98
N ASN A 24 36.78 -12.46 -16.24
CA ASN A 24 37.27 -11.60 -17.32
C ASN A 24 36.38 -10.38 -17.57
N LEU A 25 35.11 -10.38 -17.16
CA LEU A 25 34.24 -9.22 -17.30
C LEU A 25 34.50 -8.14 -16.22
N VAL A 26 34.90 -8.55 -15.01
CA VAL A 26 35.10 -7.62 -13.89
C VAL A 26 36.58 -7.26 -13.63
N ALA A 27 37.51 -8.13 -14.04
CA ALA A 27 38.94 -7.95 -13.79
C ALA A 27 39.48 -6.68 -14.49
N GLY A 28 40.24 -5.89 -13.74
CA GLY A 28 40.92 -4.69 -14.23
C GLY A 28 40.00 -3.49 -14.51
N LEU A 29 38.70 -3.56 -14.20
CA LEU A 29 37.77 -2.44 -14.40
C LEU A 29 38.16 -1.22 -13.55
N GLY A 30 38.53 -1.41 -12.28
CA GLY A 30 38.95 -0.33 -11.39
C GLY A 30 40.12 0.49 -11.97
N ALA A 31 41.20 -0.19 -12.38
CA ALA A 31 42.33 0.45 -13.04
C ALA A 31 41.95 1.14 -14.35
N THR A 32 41.10 0.50 -15.16
CA THR A 32 40.63 1.07 -16.44
C THR A 32 39.88 2.38 -16.24
N VAL A 33 39.04 2.48 -15.20
CA VAL A 33 38.29 3.70 -14.90
C VAL A 33 39.19 4.77 -14.28
N ALA A 34 40.08 4.39 -13.36
CA ALA A 34 40.99 5.31 -12.69
C ALA A 34 41.98 5.99 -13.67
N ASP A 35 42.46 5.26 -14.68
CA ASP A 35 43.43 5.76 -15.67
C ASP A 35 42.77 6.41 -16.90
N ALA A 36 41.44 6.52 -16.94
CA ALA A 36 40.71 6.99 -18.12
C ALA A 36 40.75 8.52 -18.29
N GLU A 37 41.07 8.99 -19.49
CA GLU A 37 40.90 10.41 -19.86
C GLU A 37 39.41 10.81 -19.95
N ASP A 38 38.56 9.90 -20.46
CA ASP A 38 37.09 10.04 -20.46
C ASP A 38 36.44 9.05 -19.50
N ILE A 39 36.24 9.53 -18.27
CA ILE A 39 35.67 8.75 -17.16
C ILE A 39 34.23 8.34 -17.46
N THR A 40 33.44 9.18 -18.13
CA THR A 40 32.03 8.85 -18.44
C THR A 40 31.97 7.65 -19.39
N ALA A 41 32.81 7.63 -20.43
CA ALA A 41 32.90 6.50 -21.35
C ALA A 41 33.42 5.23 -20.66
N ALA A 42 34.44 5.36 -19.80
CA ALA A 42 34.98 4.23 -19.05
C ALA A 42 33.96 3.62 -18.07
N LEU A 43 33.20 4.45 -17.35
CA LEU A 43 32.11 4.02 -16.47
C LEU A 43 30.98 3.34 -17.26
N SER A 44 30.62 3.87 -18.44
CA SER A 44 29.61 3.25 -19.29
C SER A 44 30.01 1.86 -19.77
N ALA A 45 31.28 1.68 -20.15
CA ALA A 45 31.84 0.38 -20.50
C ALA A 45 31.90 -0.58 -19.30
N ALA A 46 32.31 -0.09 -18.13
CA ALA A 46 32.33 -0.86 -16.89
C ALA A 46 30.90 -1.32 -16.49
N GLY A 47 29.93 -0.42 -16.54
CA GLY A 47 28.52 -0.72 -16.30
C GLY A 47 27.95 -1.78 -17.27
N GLY A 48 28.36 -1.72 -18.54
CA GLY A 48 28.02 -2.77 -19.52
C GLY A 48 28.57 -4.14 -19.16
N ARG A 49 29.85 -4.21 -18.78
CA ARG A 49 30.51 -5.47 -18.39
C ARG A 49 29.99 -6.04 -17.07
N LEU A 50 29.66 -5.17 -16.10
CA LEU A 50 29.01 -5.57 -14.85
C LEU A 50 27.62 -6.16 -15.12
N ALA A 51 26.82 -5.55 -15.99
CA ALA A 51 25.51 -6.08 -16.38
C ALA A 51 25.62 -7.45 -17.08
N GLU A 52 26.64 -7.64 -17.93
CA GLU A 52 26.92 -8.93 -18.56
C GLU A 52 27.32 -9.99 -17.52
N ALA A 53 28.19 -9.64 -16.57
CA ALA A 53 28.62 -10.53 -15.50
C ALA A 53 27.45 -10.95 -14.60
N ASP A 54 26.61 -9.99 -14.19
CA ASP A 54 25.39 -10.26 -13.43
C ASP A 54 24.43 -11.18 -14.22
N GLY A 55 24.23 -10.94 -15.52
CA GLY A 55 23.43 -11.81 -16.38
C GLY A 55 23.92 -13.25 -16.42
N LEU A 56 25.24 -13.49 -16.44
CA LEU A 56 25.81 -14.84 -16.37
C LEU A 56 25.55 -15.52 -15.01
N LEU A 57 25.53 -14.74 -13.93
CA LEU A 57 25.34 -15.21 -12.54
C LEU A 57 23.87 -15.43 -12.14
N ARG A 58 22.89 -14.99 -12.94
CA ARG A 58 21.46 -15.17 -12.66
C ARG A 58 20.96 -16.61 -12.83
N GLY A 59 19.87 -16.96 -12.16
CA GLY A 59 19.20 -18.26 -12.30
C GLY A 59 20.04 -19.46 -11.85
N VAL A 60 19.53 -20.67 -12.11
CA VAL A 60 20.17 -21.92 -11.68
C VAL A 60 21.59 -22.12 -12.24
N PRO A 61 21.89 -21.81 -13.53
CA PRO A 61 23.24 -22.00 -14.06
C PRO A 61 24.29 -21.13 -13.37
N GLY A 62 23.96 -19.88 -13.04
CA GLY A 62 24.85 -18.98 -12.32
C GLY A 62 25.02 -19.38 -10.86
N LEU A 63 23.93 -19.78 -10.19
CA LEU A 63 23.98 -20.35 -8.84
C LEU A 63 24.90 -21.57 -8.78
N ARG A 64 24.75 -22.52 -9.71
CA ARG A 64 25.62 -23.71 -9.79
C ARG A 64 27.09 -23.33 -9.92
N LEU A 65 27.43 -22.36 -10.77
CA LEU A 65 28.80 -21.89 -10.90
C LEU A 65 29.34 -21.36 -9.55
N MET A 66 28.57 -20.51 -8.87
CA MET A 66 28.97 -19.93 -7.59
C MET A 66 29.13 -20.97 -6.48
N LEU A 67 28.31 -22.03 -6.48
CA LEU A 67 28.42 -23.14 -5.51
C LEU A 67 29.56 -24.12 -5.83
N ALA A 68 30.02 -24.19 -7.09
CA ALA A 68 31.05 -25.12 -7.53
C ALA A 68 32.48 -24.53 -7.47
N ASP A 69 32.62 -23.20 -7.42
CA ASP A 69 33.90 -22.51 -7.42
C ASP A 69 34.02 -21.52 -6.25
N ASP A 70 34.60 -21.98 -5.14
CA ASP A 70 34.82 -21.18 -3.93
C ASP A 70 35.71 -19.94 -4.18
N ALA A 71 36.60 -19.99 -5.19
CA ALA A 71 37.51 -18.88 -5.49
C ALA A 71 36.83 -17.75 -6.29
N LEU A 72 35.74 -18.07 -7.01
CA LEU A 72 34.98 -17.10 -7.79
C LEU A 72 34.41 -15.99 -6.90
N ALA A 73 33.76 -16.34 -5.79
CA ALA A 73 33.15 -15.37 -4.89
C ALA A 73 34.18 -14.36 -4.34
N SER A 74 35.34 -14.86 -3.91
CA SER A 74 36.44 -14.01 -3.43
C SER A 74 36.98 -13.09 -4.53
N SER A 75 37.13 -13.61 -5.75
CA SER A 75 37.61 -12.83 -6.91
C SER A 75 36.64 -11.73 -7.32
N LEU A 76 35.33 -12.03 -7.32
CA LEU A 76 34.27 -11.05 -7.61
C LEU A 76 34.23 -9.95 -6.56
N ARG A 77 34.27 -10.30 -5.26
CA ARG A 77 34.32 -9.31 -4.17
C ARG A 77 35.55 -8.41 -4.29
N HIS A 78 36.71 -8.96 -4.63
CA HIS A 78 37.94 -8.18 -4.81
C HIS A 78 37.82 -7.18 -5.96
N HIS A 79 37.51 -7.62 -7.18
CA HIS A 79 37.47 -6.73 -8.34
C HIS A 79 36.32 -5.70 -8.29
N CYS A 80 35.16 -6.11 -7.78
CA CYS A 80 34.04 -5.17 -7.57
C CYS A 80 34.37 -4.14 -6.48
N GLY A 81 35.13 -4.53 -5.44
CA GLY A 81 35.63 -3.61 -4.41
C GLY A 81 36.59 -2.58 -4.97
N GLU A 82 37.59 -3.00 -5.77
CA GLU A 82 38.53 -2.08 -6.42
C GLU A 82 37.81 -1.04 -7.30
N LEU A 83 36.80 -1.47 -8.07
CA LEU A 83 36.01 -0.54 -8.89
C LEU A 83 35.14 0.39 -8.04
N LEU A 84 34.56 -0.11 -6.94
CA LEU A 84 33.74 0.71 -6.05
C LEU A 84 34.55 1.86 -5.43
N ASP A 85 35.76 1.57 -4.96
CA ASP A 85 36.67 2.57 -4.38
C ASP A 85 36.97 3.70 -5.39
N VAL A 86 37.22 3.35 -6.65
CA VAL A 86 37.44 4.31 -7.74
C VAL A 86 36.18 5.12 -8.03
N VAL A 87 35.02 4.47 -8.12
CA VAL A 87 33.73 5.13 -8.36
C VAL A 87 33.43 6.17 -7.27
N VAL A 88 33.62 5.83 -6.01
CA VAL A 88 33.40 6.74 -4.87
C VAL A 88 34.36 7.93 -4.93
N ALA A 89 35.65 7.70 -5.16
CA ALA A 89 36.65 8.77 -5.24
C ALA A 89 36.36 9.77 -6.38
N GLU A 90 35.88 9.28 -7.52
CA GLU A 90 35.53 10.11 -8.68
C GLU A 90 34.22 10.88 -8.47
N GLU A 91 33.23 10.29 -7.79
CA GLU A 91 32.00 10.99 -7.39
C GLU A 91 32.34 12.18 -6.46
N GLU A 92 33.17 11.95 -5.43
CA GLU A 92 33.65 13.01 -4.52
C GLU A 92 34.50 14.08 -5.23
N ARG A 93 35.20 13.73 -6.31
CA ARG A 93 35.96 14.71 -7.10
C ARG A 93 35.02 15.63 -7.86
N LEU A 94 33.97 15.08 -8.48
CA LEU A 94 32.98 15.86 -9.23
C LEU A 94 32.18 16.80 -8.34
N GLU A 95 31.88 16.40 -7.12
CA GLU A 95 31.24 17.27 -6.13
C GLU A 95 32.10 18.49 -5.79
N ARG A 96 33.44 18.35 -5.83
CA ARG A 96 34.38 19.44 -5.55
C ARG A 96 34.70 20.33 -6.76
N GLU A 97 34.70 19.77 -7.96
CA GLU A 97 35.24 20.46 -9.15
C GLU A 97 34.25 21.48 -9.77
N GLY A 98 32.94 21.34 -9.59
CA GLY A 98 31.93 22.31 -10.07
C GLY A 98 31.95 22.60 -11.59
N GLY A 99 30.97 23.35 -12.11
CA GLY A 99 31.07 23.97 -13.44
C GLY A 99 30.92 23.09 -14.70
N LEU A 100 30.33 21.89 -14.59
CA LEU A 100 29.94 21.09 -15.77
C LEU A 100 28.55 21.51 -16.30
N ASP A 101 28.31 21.33 -17.60
CA ASP A 101 26.98 21.46 -18.19
C ASP A 101 26.00 20.47 -17.53
N THR A 102 24.75 20.90 -17.30
CA THR A 102 23.75 20.11 -16.58
C THR A 102 23.53 18.74 -17.22
N ASN A 103 23.52 18.64 -18.56
CA ASN A 103 23.31 17.37 -19.25
C ASN A 103 24.50 16.42 -19.08
N ASP A 104 25.73 16.95 -19.11
CA ASP A 104 26.94 16.15 -18.92
C ASP A 104 27.03 15.61 -17.48
N LEU A 105 26.63 16.42 -16.49
CA LEU A 105 26.57 16.01 -15.09
C LEU A 105 25.53 14.90 -14.86
N GLU A 106 24.33 15.04 -15.43
CA GLU A 106 23.28 14.02 -15.34
C GLU A 106 23.71 12.70 -15.98
N ARG A 107 24.30 12.77 -17.17
CA ARG A 107 24.82 11.59 -17.87
C ARG A 107 25.92 10.91 -17.06
N ARG A 108 26.85 11.67 -16.49
CA ARG A 108 27.95 11.10 -15.70
C ARG A 108 27.42 10.47 -14.39
N ASN A 109 26.48 11.13 -13.71
CA ASN A 109 25.79 10.58 -12.53
C ASN A 109 25.04 9.28 -12.84
N TYR A 110 24.37 9.21 -14.00
CA TYR A 110 23.71 7.98 -14.44
C TYR A 110 24.69 6.81 -14.54
N GLU A 111 25.88 7.01 -15.11
CA GLU A 111 26.87 5.94 -15.25
C GLU A 111 27.51 5.53 -13.91
N PHE A 112 27.69 6.44 -12.95
CA PHE A 112 28.09 6.07 -11.58
C PHE A 112 27.05 5.19 -10.90
N ILE A 113 25.78 5.61 -10.99
CA ILE A 113 24.66 4.85 -10.43
C ILE A 113 24.63 3.44 -11.05
N ARG A 114 24.76 3.35 -12.38
CA ARG A 114 24.78 2.07 -13.10
C ARG A 114 25.96 1.17 -12.69
N ALA A 115 27.15 1.73 -12.49
CA ALA A 115 28.30 0.97 -12.00
C ALA A 115 28.07 0.46 -10.57
N ARG A 116 27.53 1.30 -9.66
CA ARG A 116 27.20 0.90 -8.29
C ARG A 116 26.11 -0.16 -8.24
N ASP A 117 25.09 -0.05 -9.09
CA ASP A 117 24.02 -1.03 -9.24
C ASP A 117 24.58 -2.39 -9.69
N GLY A 118 25.47 -2.40 -10.69
CA GLY A 118 26.11 -3.63 -11.17
C GLY A 118 27.01 -4.29 -10.12
N ILE A 119 27.81 -3.50 -9.40
CA ILE A 119 28.63 -3.98 -8.27
C ILE A 119 27.74 -4.58 -7.19
N TRP A 120 26.65 -3.89 -6.84
CA TRP A 120 25.70 -4.34 -5.83
C TRP A 120 25.01 -5.65 -6.23
N ALA A 121 24.47 -5.72 -7.44
CA ALA A 121 23.80 -6.91 -7.95
C ALA A 121 24.72 -8.15 -7.81
N ILE A 122 25.98 -8.05 -8.23
CA ILE A 122 26.94 -9.15 -8.10
C ILE A 122 27.23 -9.48 -6.63
N THR A 123 27.58 -8.49 -5.82
CA THR A 123 28.18 -8.73 -4.49
C THR A 123 27.17 -8.94 -3.36
N ARG A 124 25.98 -8.36 -3.48
CA ARG A 124 24.93 -8.32 -2.44
C ARG A 124 23.67 -9.09 -2.81
N ASP A 125 23.38 -9.27 -4.10
CA ASP A 125 22.25 -10.10 -4.54
C ASP A 125 22.75 -11.50 -4.95
N ARG A 126 23.58 -11.62 -6.00
CA ARG A 126 23.99 -12.92 -6.56
C ARG A 126 24.81 -13.77 -5.57
N LEU A 127 25.88 -13.21 -4.99
CA LEU A 127 26.72 -13.95 -4.04
C LEU A 127 25.98 -14.31 -2.75
N ARG A 128 25.14 -13.39 -2.24
CA ARG A 128 24.30 -13.66 -1.07
C ARG A 128 23.31 -14.78 -1.35
N ALA A 129 22.67 -14.79 -2.52
CA ALA A 129 21.76 -15.85 -2.92
C ALA A 129 22.46 -17.21 -2.94
N ALA A 130 23.69 -17.29 -3.45
CA ALA A 130 24.48 -18.52 -3.42
C ALA A 130 24.76 -18.99 -1.98
N GLU A 131 25.19 -18.09 -1.10
CA GLU A 131 25.47 -18.40 0.32
C GLU A 131 24.23 -18.90 1.05
N VAL A 132 23.08 -18.23 0.87
CA VAL A 132 21.82 -18.60 1.53
C VAL A 132 21.27 -19.91 0.97
N VAL A 133 21.29 -20.10 -0.36
CA VAL A 133 20.81 -21.34 -0.97
C VAL A 133 21.69 -22.54 -0.57
N ALA A 134 23.01 -22.37 -0.44
CA ALA A 134 23.90 -23.42 0.06
C ALA A 134 23.50 -23.89 1.47
N SER A 135 23.13 -22.95 2.34
CA SER A 135 22.65 -23.22 3.70
C SER A 135 21.28 -23.91 3.69
N LEU A 136 20.35 -23.43 2.85
CA LEU A 136 18.99 -23.98 2.77
C LEU A 136 18.95 -25.37 2.14
N SER A 137 19.80 -25.67 1.14
CA SER A 137 19.74 -26.91 0.37
C SER A 137 20.46 -28.10 1.00
N GLY A 138 21.14 -27.89 2.14
CA GLY A 138 21.97 -28.91 2.78
C GLY A 138 23.13 -29.41 1.91
N GLY A 139 23.54 -28.64 0.89
CA GLY A 139 24.63 -28.99 -0.03
C GLY A 139 24.22 -29.81 -1.26
N SER A 140 22.93 -29.88 -1.59
CA SER A 140 22.48 -30.55 -2.83
C SER A 140 23.05 -29.88 -4.09
N THR A 141 23.42 -30.69 -5.09
CA THR A 141 23.97 -30.23 -6.38
C THR A 141 23.02 -30.45 -7.56
N ASP A 142 21.85 -31.05 -7.32
CA ASP A 142 20.87 -31.38 -8.36
C ASP A 142 20.15 -30.13 -8.87
N ASP A 143 19.91 -30.04 -10.18
CA ASP A 143 19.32 -28.83 -10.80
C ASP A 143 17.91 -28.54 -10.30
N ALA A 144 17.08 -29.57 -10.17
CA ALA A 144 15.72 -29.43 -9.67
C ALA A 144 15.70 -28.94 -8.21
N ALA A 145 16.56 -29.51 -7.36
CA ALA A 145 16.71 -29.10 -5.97
C ALA A 145 17.22 -27.66 -5.86
N LEU A 146 18.30 -27.32 -6.59
CA LEU A 146 18.83 -25.95 -6.63
C LEU A 146 17.79 -24.95 -7.15
N GLY A 147 17.01 -25.33 -8.15
CA GLY A 147 15.90 -24.52 -8.66
C GLY A 147 14.82 -24.27 -7.61
N ALA A 148 14.43 -25.29 -6.86
CA ALA A 148 13.43 -25.18 -5.78
C ALA A 148 13.94 -24.28 -4.64
N PHE A 149 15.14 -24.53 -4.12
CA PHE A 149 15.72 -23.71 -3.05
C PHE A 149 16.04 -22.28 -3.49
N LEU A 150 16.40 -22.06 -4.77
CA LEU A 150 16.51 -20.72 -5.33
C LEU A 150 15.15 -20.01 -5.35
N SER A 151 14.08 -20.67 -5.80
CA SER A 151 12.73 -20.10 -5.77
C SER A 151 12.26 -19.78 -4.34
N ILE A 152 12.57 -20.64 -3.38
CA ILE A 152 12.30 -20.41 -1.95
C ILE A 152 13.08 -19.18 -1.45
N HIS A 153 14.37 -19.10 -1.75
CA HIS A 153 15.20 -17.96 -1.36
C HIS A 153 14.71 -16.65 -1.99
N GLN A 154 14.41 -16.65 -3.29
CA GLN A 154 13.88 -15.47 -4.00
C GLN A 154 12.57 -15.01 -3.36
N ALA A 155 11.66 -15.94 -3.05
CA ALA A 155 10.40 -15.59 -2.40
C ALA A 155 10.61 -14.99 -1.01
N LEU A 156 11.47 -15.61 -0.22
CA LEU A 156 11.81 -15.16 1.13
C LEU A 156 12.58 -13.84 1.16
N SER A 157 13.47 -13.59 0.19
CA SER A 157 14.21 -12.33 0.05
C SER A 157 13.29 -11.20 -0.42
N ALA A 158 12.30 -11.52 -1.27
CA ALA A 158 11.24 -10.57 -1.61
C ALA A 158 10.39 -10.23 -0.37
N LEU A 159 10.04 -11.22 0.46
CA LEU A 159 9.34 -10.98 1.72
C LEU A 159 10.15 -10.10 2.67
N ASP A 160 11.48 -10.28 2.80
CA ASP A 160 12.33 -9.40 3.63
C ASP A 160 12.15 -7.90 3.28
N ARG A 161 11.91 -7.60 2.00
CA ARG A 161 11.75 -6.22 1.48
C ARG A 161 10.32 -5.71 1.55
N LEU A 162 9.34 -6.61 1.52
CA LEU A 162 7.93 -6.24 1.66
C LEU A 162 7.54 -6.10 3.13
N GLU A 163 8.11 -6.91 4.02
CA GLU A 163 7.82 -6.95 5.45
C GLU A 163 8.43 -5.75 6.19
N VAL A 164 7.98 -4.52 5.89
CA VAL A 164 8.50 -3.29 6.50
C VAL A 164 7.79 -2.87 7.81
N ARG A 165 6.94 -3.72 8.42
CA ARG A 165 5.97 -3.25 9.44
C ARG A 165 5.98 -3.87 10.84
N GLY A 166 6.90 -4.79 11.18
CA GLY A 166 7.19 -5.25 12.56
C GLY A 166 6.04 -5.85 13.41
N ARG A 167 4.83 -5.95 12.84
CA ARG A 167 3.65 -6.60 13.41
C ARG A 167 2.97 -7.37 12.30
N ASP A 168 3.33 -8.63 12.14
CA ASP A 168 2.84 -9.40 11.01
C ASP A 168 2.95 -10.91 11.25
N SER A 169 2.23 -11.64 10.41
CA SER A 169 2.46 -13.04 10.16
C SER A 169 2.94 -13.24 8.74
N ALA A 170 3.94 -14.08 8.56
CA ALA A 170 4.42 -14.48 7.24
C ALA A 170 4.18 -15.97 7.02
N GLY A 171 3.80 -16.33 5.80
CA GLY A 171 3.67 -17.72 5.38
C GLY A 171 4.30 -17.97 4.04
N LEU A 172 4.79 -19.20 3.86
CA LEU A 172 5.34 -19.71 2.61
C LEU A 172 4.78 -21.11 2.35
N HIS A 173 4.07 -21.26 1.25
CA HIS A 173 3.55 -22.53 0.76
C HIS A 173 4.39 -23.03 -0.42
N LEU A 174 4.66 -24.33 -0.40
CA LEU A 174 5.35 -25.07 -1.45
C LEU A 174 4.41 -26.12 -2.01
N LEU A 175 4.15 -26.06 -3.31
CA LEU A 175 3.46 -27.12 -4.05
C LEU A 175 4.48 -27.85 -4.93
N ILE A 176 4.71 -29.12 -4.63
CA ILE A 176 5.77 -29.92 -5.24
C ILE A 176 5.18 -31.10 -5.99
N HIS A 177 5.41 -31.17 -7.30
CA HIS A 177 5.06 -32.33 -8.13
C HIS A 177 6.33 -33.01 -8.65
N ASP A 178 6.21 -34.27 -9.06
CA ASP A 178 7.33 -35.14 -9.47
C ASP A 178 8.41 -35.29 -8.37
N HIS A 179 7.97 -35.27 -7.10
CA HIS A 179 8.84 -35.37 -5.93
C HIS A 179 9.49 -36.75 -5.78
N ALA A 180 10.60 -36.82 -5.04
CA ALA A 180 11.39 -38.04 -4.86
C ALA A 180 10.88 -38.98 -3.75
N LEU A 181 9.83 -38.57 -3.00
CA LEU A 181 9.31 -39.39 -1.91
C LEU A 181 8.73 -40.71 -2.43
N ASP A 182 9.16 -41.81 -1.82
CA ASP A 182 8.47 -43.08 -1.88
C ASP A 182 7.29 -43.04 -0.90
N LEU A 183 6.08 -42.89 -1.43
CA LEU A 183 4.85 -42.83 -0.63
C LEU A 183 4.45 -44.19 -0.06
N ASP A 184 5.13 -45.28 -0.42
CA ASP A 184 4.94 -46.60 0.17
C ASP A 184 5.92 -46.87 1.34
N ASP A 185 6.94 -46.01 1.56
CA ASP A 185 7.87 -46.12 2.69
C ASP A 185 7.16 -45.83 4.02
N PRO A 186 7.11 -46.79 4.98
CA PRO A 186 6.47 -46.59 6.27
C PRO A 186 6.99 -45.39 7.07
N ALA A 187 8.27 -45.04 6.95
CA ALA A 187 8.85 -43.90 7.66
C ALA A 187 8.37 -42.57 7.07
N VAL A 188 8.27 -42.48 5.74
CA VAL A 188 7.74 -41.31 5.04
C VAL A 188 6.25 -41.13 5.34
N LEU A 189 5.47 -42.22 5.25
CA LEU A 189 4.04 -42.21 5.58
C LEU A 189 3.78 -41.80 7.03
N ALA A 190 4.57 -42.30 7.99
CA ALA A 190 4.42 -41.94 9.39
C ALA A 190 4.62 -40.43 9.61
N GLU A 191 5.60 -39.84 8.93
CA GLU A 191 5.88 -38.40 9.02
C GLU A 191 4.80 -37.55 8.34
N ILE A 192 4.31 -37.96 7.17
CA ILE A 192 3.17 -37.31 6.50
C ILE A 192 1.92 -37.36 7.38
N ASN A 193 1.58 -38.53 7.92
CA ASN A 193 0.39 -38.72 8.75
C ASN A 193 0.43 -37.89 10.05
N ARG A 194 1.62 -37.67 10.59
CA ARG A 194 1.83 -36.79 11.76
C ARG A 194 1.50 -35.33 11.46
N ARG A 195 1.68 -34.89 10.20
CA ARG A 195 1.56 -33.50 9.73
C ARG A 195 0.28 -33.23 8.93
N SER A 196 -0.49 -34.26 8.58
CA SER A 196 -1.70 -34.14 7.76
C SER A 196 -2.99 -33.88 8.54
N GLY A 197 -3.01 -34.11 9.85
CA GLY A 197 -4.22 -34.00 10.68
C GLY A 197 -4.57 -32.60 11.17
N ASP A 198 -3.74 -31.58 10.92
CA ASP A 198 -4.01 -30.22 11.40
C ASP A 198 -5.00 -29.48 10.49
N ILE A 199 -6.26 -29.42 10.93
CA ILE A 199 -7.35 -28.72 10.23
C ILE A 199 -7.20 -27.19 10.26
N ASN A 200 -6.38 -26.63 11.15
CA ASN A 200 -6.12 -25.19 11.21
C ASN A 200 -5.03 -24.76 10.22
N TYR A 201 -4.41 -25.73 9.52
CA TYR A 201 -3.39 -25.50 8.51
C TYR A 201 -2.23 -24.62 9.02
N GLY A 202 -1.72 -24.96 10.20
CA GLY A 202 -0.58 -24.32 10.85
C GLY A 202 0.77 -24.69 10.21
N THR A 203 1.84 -24.15 10.76
CA THR A 203 3.21 -24.30 10.30
C THR A 203 3.64 -25.77 10.30
N GLY A 204 4.29 -26.18 9.22
CA GLY A 204 4.67 -27.56 8.98
C GLY A 204 3.53 -28.46 8.52
N SER A 205 2.30 -27.97 8.31
CA SER A 205 1.23 -28.82 7.76
C SER A 205 1.61 -29.39 6.39
N VAL A 206 1.28 -30.67 6.16
CA VAL A 206 1.56 -31.40 4.92
C VAL A 206 0.29 -32.01 4.35
N ARG A 207 0.10 -31.95 3.03
CA ARG A 207 -0.93 -32.71 2.29
C ARG A 207 -0.31 -33.39 1.09
N VAL A 208 -0.81 -34.57 0.76
CA VAL A 208 -0.46 -35.30 -0.47
C VAL A 208 -1.74 -35.58 -1.22
N VAL A 209 -1.85 -35.08 -2.45
CA VAL A 209 -3.04 -35.19 -3.30
C VAL A 209 -2.58 -35.59 -4.69
N ASP A 210 -2.97 -36.77 -5.15
CA ASP A 210 -2.64 -37.30 -6.49
C ASP A 210 -1.14 -37.23 -6.86
N GLY A 211 -0.26 -37.50 -5.89
CA GLY A 211 1.20 -37.45 -6.08
C GLY A 211 1.81 -36.04 -6.04
N VAL A 212 1.00 -35.02 -5.73
CA VAL A 212 1.44 -33.65 -5.46
C VAL A 212 1.55 -33.43 -3.95
N LEU A 213 2.69 -32.94 -3.50
CA LEU A 213 3.02 -32.65 -2.11
C LEU A 213 2.83 -31.15 -1.83
N SER A 214 2.05 -30.82 -0.81
CA SER A 214 1.83 -29.48 -0.30
C SER A 214 2.47 -29.36 1.08
N ILE A 215 3.36 -28.39 1.27
CA ILE A 215 3.98 -28.07 2.57
C ILE A 215 3.81 -26.58 2.83
N VAL A 216 3.44 -26.19 4.05
CA VAL A 216 3.34 -24.77 4.43
C VAL A 216 4.17 -24.47 5.67
N TYR A 217 4.85 -23.32 5.67
CA TYR A 217 5.57 -22.76 6.80
C TYR A 217 4.91 -21.44 7.17
N LYS A 218 4.61 -21.25 8.46
CA LYS A 218 3.92 -20.07 8.97
C LYS A 218 4.57 -19.60 10.25
N THR A 219 4.49 -18.30 10.47
CA THR A 219 4.85 -17.65 11.73
C THR A 219 3.93 -16.47 11.92
N ALA A 220 3.50 -16.24 13.15
CA ALA A 220 2.72 -15.07 13.52
C ALA A 220 3.32 -14.48 14.80
N ALA A 221 3.80 -13.25 14.69
CA ALA A 221 4.30 -12.50 15.82
C ALA A 221 3.51 -11.20 15.93
N GLU A 222 2.82 -11.01 17.04
CA GLU A 222 2.16 -9.72 17.32
C GLU A 222 3.17 -8.57 17.40
N ILE A 223 4.45 -8.90 17.65
CA ILE A 223 5.57 -7.99 17.83
C ILE A 223 6.85 -8.69 17.37
N GLY A 224 7.58 -8.07 16.45
CA GLY A 224 8.90 -8.52 15.99
C GLY A 224 9.66 -7.38 15.30
N GLU A 225 10.92 -7.64 14.99
CA GLU A 225 11.77 -6.77 14.17
C GLU A 225 11.72 -7.19 12.70
N LEU A 226 12.16 -6.30 11.82
CA LEU A 226 12.27 -6.59 10.38
C LEU A 226 13.18 -7.80 10.15
N GLY A 227 12.64 -8.83 9.50
CA GLY A 227 13.34 -10.06 9.17
C GLY A 227 13.18 -11.20 10.19
N ASP A 228 12.52 -10.97 11.34
CA ASP A 228 12.30 -12.03 12.33
C ASP A 228 11.46 -13.17 11.75
N ASN A 229 10.34 -12.84 11.11
CA ASN A 229 9.43 -13.84 10.56
C ASN A 229 10.10 -14.67 9.48
N THR A 230 10.75 -14.01 8.52
CA THR A 230 11.45 -14.71 7.43
C THR A 230 12.67 -15.48 7.93
N GLY A 231 13.28 -15.07 9.05
CA GLY A 231 14.28 -15.84 9.79
C GLY A 231 13.72 -17.15 10.37
N VAL A 232 12.56 -17.09 11.02
CA VAL A 232 11.83 -18.29 11.51
C VAL A 232 11.48 -19.23 10.36
N LEU A 233 10.99 -18.70 9.24
CA LEU A 233 10.67 -19.49 8.05
C LEU A 233 11.93 -20.18 7.48
N ARG A 234 13.07 -19.48 7.36
CA ARG A 234 14.34 -20.07 6.90
C ARG A 234 14.80 -21.21 7.80
N ALA A 235 14.75 -21.02 9.12
CA ALA A 235 15.14 -22.04 10.07
C ALA A 235 14.23 -23.29 9.97
N GLY A 236 12.92 -23.09 9.84
CA GLY A 236 11.96 -24.18 9.67
C GLY A 236 12.18 -24.96 8.36
N ILE A 237 12.45 -24.27 7.26
CA ILE A 237 12.72 -24.88 5.94
C ILE A 237 14.04 -25.64 5.95
N ALA A 238 15.11 -25.05 6.49
CA ALA A 238 16.42 -25.68 6.55
C ALA A 238 16.42 -26.99 7.35
N ALA A 239 15.58 -27.05 8.40
CA ALA A 239 15.46 -28.20 9.29
C ALA A 239 14.44 -29.27 8.84
N ASP A 240 13.73 -29.08 7.72
CA ASP A 240 12.65 -29.99 7.28
C ASP A 240 13.18 -31.16 6.44
N ASP A 241 13.52 -32.27 7.11
CA ASP A 241 13.99 -33.51 6.47
C ASP A 241 13.05 -34.05 5.37
N LEU A 242 11.72 -33.84 5.49
CA LEU A 242 10.76 -34.34 4.51
C LEU A 242 10.87 -33.54 3.21
N LEU A 243 11.01 -32.21 3.30
CA LEU A 243 11.24 -31.34 2.15
C LEU A 243 12.53 -31.72 1.41
N HIS A 244 13.64 -31.90 2.17
CA HIS A 244 14.92 -32.30 1.59
C HIS A 244 14.84 -33.64 0.86
N ARG A 245 14.16 -34.64 1.44
CA ARG A 245 13.91 -35.93 0.77
C ARG A 245 13.01 -35.78 -0.45
N ALA A 246 11.99 -34.92 -0.40
CA ALA A 246 11.09 -34.69 -1.53
C ALA A 246 11.81 -34.07 -2.75
N LEU A 247 12.83 -33.25 -2.50
CA LEU A 247 13.63 -32.60 -3.52
C LEU A 247 14.90 -33.38 -3.92
N ALA A 248 15.11 -34.59 -3.39
CA ALA A 248 16.29 -35.42 -3.66
C ALA A 248 16.26 -36.15 -5.03
N ASN A 249 15.68 -35.52 -6.06
CA ASN A 249 15.71 -36.00 -7.44
C ASN A 249 15.90 -34.83 -8.42
N ASN A 250 16.05 -35.14 -9.71
CA ASN A 250 16.25 -34.14 -10.76
C ASN A 250 14.97 -33.82 -11.57
N SER A 251 13.80 -34.29 -11.13
CA SER A 251 12.51 -34.08 -11.81
C SER A 251 11.57 -33.14 -11.07
N GLY A 252 11.76 -32.99 -9.75
CA GLY A 252 10.90 -32.21 -8.88
C GLY A 252 10.68 -30.77 -9.37
N ARG A 253 9.44 -30.32 -9.28
CA ARG A 253 9.03 -28.96 -9.61
C ARG A 253 8.36 -28.34 -8.40
N THR A 254 8.66 -27.08 -8.13
CA THR A 254 8.12 -26.36 -6.98
C THR A 254 7.52 -25.04 -7.42
N LEU A 255 6.22 -24.88 -7.16
CA LEU A 255 5.55 -23.58 -7.15
C LEU A 255 5.62 -23.05 -5.72
N VAL A 256 6.06 -21.80 -5.57
CA VAL A 256 6.14 -21.12 -4.28
C VAL A 256 5.08 -20.04 -4.23
N LEU A 257 4.25 -20.03 -3.19
CA LEU A 257 3.30 -18.96 -2.90
C LEU A 257 3.52 -18.49 -1.45
N GLY A 258 3.93 -17.24 -1.27
CA GLY A 258 4.19 -16.62 0.01
C GLY A 258 3.31 -15.40 0.25
N HIS A 259 3.21 -15.02 1.52
CA HIS A 259 2.48 -13.83 1.92
C HIS A 259 3.03 -13.26 3.22
N THR A 260 3.07 -11.93 3.32
CA THR A 260 3.18 -11.19 4.58
C THR A 260 1.83 -10.49 4.82
N ARG A 261 1.22 -10.71 5.99
CA ARG A 261 -0.21 -10.42 6.22
C ARG A 261 -0.54 -9.00 6.60
N TRP A 262 -0.56 -8.53 7.83
CA TRP A 262 -1.36 -7.41 8.34
C TRP A 262 -2.84 -7.72 8.40
N ALA A 263 -3.28 -7.95 9.63
CA ALA A 263 -4.64 -8.32 9.93
C ALA A 263 -5.59 -7.11 9.76
N SER A 264 -6.41 -7.13 8.70
CA SER A 264 -7.64 -6.31 8.60
C SER A 264 -8.83 -7.04 9.23
N ILE A 265 -9.10 -8.27 8.78
CA ILE A 265 -10.16 -9.16 9.28
C ILE A 265 -9.53 -10.43 9.88
N GLY A 266 -9.79 -10.68 11.16
CA GLY A 266 -9.26 -11.83 11.93
C GLY A 266 -7.94 -11.53 12.64
N ILE A 267 -7.77 -12.01 13.88
CA ILE A 267 -6.60 -11.72 14.73
C ILE A 267 -5.26 -12.13 14.10
N ILE A 268 -4.14 -11.59 14.60
CA ILE A 268 -2.80 -12.07 14.26
C ILE A 268 -2.61 -13.42 14.93
N SER A 269 -2.65 -14.49 14.15
CA SER A 269 -2.45 -15.85 14.61
C SER A 269 -1.98 -16.71 13.44
N GLU A 270 -1.27 -17.80 13.74
CA GLU A 270 -0.77 -18.72 12.72
C GLU A 270 -1.88 -19.33 11.83
N PRO A 271 -3.08 -19.71 12.34
CA PRO A 271 -4.18 -20.17 11.49
C PRO A 271 -4.70 -19.12 10.50
N ASN A 272 -4.59 -17.83 10.86
CA ASN A 272 -5.00 -16.73 9.99
C ASN A 272 -3.89 -16.30 9.01
N THR A 273 -2.68 -16.81 9.15
CA THR A 273 -1.56 -16.50 8.26
C THR A 273 -1.81 -17.15 6.90
N HIS A 274 -1.70 -16.34 5.84
CA HIS A 274 -1.80 -16.83 4.47
C HIS A 274 -0.46 -17.44 4.02
N PRO A 275 -0.46 -18.41 3.09
CA PRO A 275 -1.62 -18.93 2.36
C PRO A 275 -2.54 -19.87 3.16
N LEU A 276 -3.79 -20.01 2.72
CA LEU A 276 -4.83 -20.88 3.31
C LEU A 276 -5.23 -21.97 2.31
N ASN A 277 -5.59 -23.15 2.80
CA ASN A 277 -6.06 -24.28 1.98
C ASN A 277 -7.59 -24.33 1.84
N SER A 278 -8.12 -25.28 1.06
CA SER A 278 -9.57 -25.45 0.81
C SER A 278 -10.33 -26.29 1.84
N GLU A 279 -9.66 -26.88 2.83
CA GLU A 279 -10.30 -27.81 3.77
C GLU A 279 -11.34 -27.11 4.66
N LEU A 280 -12.48 -27.79 4.84
CA LEU A 280 -13.63 -27.35 5.63
C LEU A 280 -13.98 -28.40 6.69
N LEU A 281 -14.80 -28.04 7.69
CA LEU A 281 -15.25 -28.95 8.74
C LEU A 281 -16.18 -30.05 8.23
N ASP A 282 -17.00 -29.73 7.22
CA ASP A 282 -18.16 -30.53 6.82
C ASP A 282 -18.12 -30.98 5.35
N ALA A 283 -17.02 -30.73 4.63
CA ALA A 283 -16.92 -31.05 3.20
C ALA A 283 -15.47 -31.28 2.75
N ASP A 284 -15.29 -32.34 1.96
CA ASP A 284 -14.06 -32.61 1.21
C ASP A 284 -14.23 -32.11 -0.23
N GLY A 285 -13.12 -31.76 -0.88
CA GLY A 285 -13.12 -31.32 -2.28
C GLY A 285 -11.72 -31.21 -2.85
N PRO A 286 -11.59 -30.83 -4.14
CA PRO A 286 -10.31 -30.58 -4.78
C PRO A 286 -9.42 -29.63 -3.97
N TYR A 287 -8.13 -29.91 -3.92
CA TYR A 287 -7.19 -29.18 -3.07
C TYR A 287 -6.75 -27.87 -3.72
N VAL A 288 -7.03 -26.76 -3.04
CA VAL A 288 -6.70 -25.40 -3.48
C VAL A 288 -5.98 -24.67 -2.35
N VAL A 289 -4.99 -23.85 -2.71
CA VAL A 289 -4.32 -22.93 -1.79
C VAL A 289 -4.42 -21.51 -2.34
N GLY A 290 -4.70 -20.54 -1.47
CA GLY A 290 -4.84 -19.13 -1.85
C GLY A 290 -4.29 -18.15 -0.83
N ALA A 291 -3.88 -16.98 -1.31
CA ALA A 291 -3.48 -15.82 -0.53
C ALA A 291 -4.20 -14.56 -1.03
N LEU A 292 -4.43 -13.61 -0.12
CA LEU A 292 -5.16 -12.37 -0.39
C LEU A 292 -4.38 -11.18 0.15
N ASN A 293 -4.19 -10.18 -0.69
CA ASN A 293 -3.92 -8.83 -0.26
C ASN A 293 -5.16 -7.95 -0.53
N GLY A 294 -5.60 -7.18 0.47
CA GLY A 294 -6.89 -6.48 0.46
C GLY A 294 -8.00 -7.24 1.20
N ASP A 295 -9.24 -6.82 0.97
CA ASP A 295 -10.40 -7.30 1.73
C ASP A 295 -11.52 -7.78 0.78
N VAL A 296 -12.13 -8.92 1.10
CA VAL A 296 -13.37 -9.39 0.46
C VAL A 296 -14.56 -8.92 1.28
N ASP A 297 -15.18 -7.80 0.91
CA ASP A 297 -16.21 -7.12 1.72
C ASP A 297 -17.45 -7.99 1.98
N ASN A 298 -17.82 -8.84 1.02
CA ASN A 298 -19.00 -9.71 1.09
C ASN A 298 -18.69 -11.14 1.56
N PHE A 299 -17.55 -11.39 2.22
CA PHE A 299 -17.13 -12.75 2.61
C PHE A 299 -18.15 -13.47 3.51
N ALA A 300 -18.79 -12.75 4.43
CA ALA A 300 -19.77 -13.33 5.37
C ALA A 300 -21.03 -13.81 4.64
N ASP A 301 -21.50 -13.05 3.66
CA ASP A 301 -22.64 -13.42 2.81
C ASP A 301 -22.30 -14.65 1.97
N LEU A 302 -21.12 -14.68 1.35
CA LEU A 302 -20.63 -15.82 0.58
C LEU A 302 -20.55 -17.09 1.45
N ILE A 303 -20.06 -16.99 2.69
CA ILE A 303 -20.00 -18.13 3.62
C ILE A 303 -21.41 -18.67 3.90
N ALA A 304 -22.38 -17.78 4.12
CA ALA A 304 -23.75 -18.13 4.43
C ALA A 304 -24.51 -18.72 3.23
N GLU A 305 -24.38 -18.12 2.04
CA GLU A 305 -25.01 -18.55 0.80
C GLU A 305 -24.52 -19.94 0.37
N GLU A 306 -23.24 -20.18 0.53
CA GLU A 306 -22.60 -21.44 0.16
C GLU A 306 -22.72 -22.46 1.30
N GLY A 307 -22.97 -22.05 2.54
CA GLY A 307 -23.06 -22.96 3.68
C GLY A 307 -21.74 -23.70 3.94
N VAL A 308 -20.62 -22.98 3.91
CA VAL A 308 -19.28 -23.55 4.19
C VAL A 308 -18.97 -23.52 5.68
N GLY A 309 -18.60 -24.68 6.26
CA GLY A 309 -18.15 -24.78 7.66
C GLY A 309 -16.65 -24.52 7.78
N ILE A 310 -16.25 -23.30 8.20
CA ILE A 310 -14.84 -22.92 8.38
C ILE A 310 -14.36 -23.26 9.81
N PRO A 311 -13.13 -23.79 9.99
CA PRO A 311 -12.55 -24.02 11.32
C PRO A 311 -12.55 -22.74 12.18
N PRO A 312 -12.99 -22.77 13.46
CA PRO A 312 -13.20 -21.56 14.27
C PRO A 312 -11.94 -20.74 14.54
N ALA A 313 -10.75 -21.35 14.45
CA ALA A 313 -9.48 -20.64 14.61
C ALA A 313 -9.13 -19.75 13.40
N ILE A 314 -9.73 -20.02 12.23
CA ILE A 314 -9.56 -19.26 11.00
C ILE A 314 -10.71 -18.26 10.90
N THR A 315 -10.38 -16.98 11.09
CA THR A 315 -11.33 -15.86 11.13
C THR A 315 -11.10 -14.83 10.03
N THR A 316 -10.10 -15.04 9.16
CA THR A 316 -9.82 -14.19 7.99
C THR A 316 -10.77 -14.50 6.84
N ASP A 317 -11.21 -13.44 6.17
CA ASP A 317 -12.00 -13.41 4.93
C ASP A 317 -11.35 -14.22 3.79
N ALA A 318 -10.01 -14.21 3.68
CA ALA A 318 -9.27 -14.91 2.62
C ALA A 318 -9.58 -16.41 2.49
N LYS A 319 -10.12 -17.06 3.54
CA LYS A 319 -10.50 -18.47 3.49
C LYS A 319 -11.59 -18.76 2.46
N VAL A 320 -12.40 -17.77 2.07
CA VAL A 320 -13.42 -17.96 1.01
C VAL A 320 -12.79 -18.29 -0.34
N ILE A 321 -11.56 -17.83 -0.63
CA ILE A 321 -10.89 -18.03 -1.91
C ILE A 321 -10.67 -19.53 -2.22
N PRO A 322 -9.86 -20.28 -1.45
CA PRO A 322 -9.65 -21.69 -1.74
C PRO A 322 -10.92 -22.52 -1.53
N SER A 323 -11.80 -22.12 -0.61
CA SER A 323 -13.04 -22.86 -0.29
C SER A 323 -14.04 -22.84 -1.46
N LEU A 324 -14.32 -21.66 -2.01
CA LEU A 324 -15.25 -21.53 -3.13
C LEU A 324 -14.66 -22.09 -4.43
N MET A 325 -13.36 -21.85 -4.68
CA MET A 325 -12.70 -22.41 -5.86
C MET A 325 -12.72 -23.94 -5.83
N SER A 326 -12.46 -24.57 -4.67
CA SER A 326 -12.56 -26.02 -4.50
C SER A 326 -13.94 -26.57 -4.85
N ARG A 327 -15.02 -25.92 -4.42
CA ARG A 327 -16.39 -26.32 -4.80
C ARG A 327 -16.64 -26.23 -6.30
N ARG A 328 -16.21 -25.15 -6.94
CA ARG A 328 -16.35 -24.96 -8.40
C ARG A 328 -15.58 -26.01 -9.19
N LEU A 329 -14.40 -26.42 -8.72
CA LEU A 329 -13.68 -27.57 -9.26
C LEU A 329 -14.46 -28.88 -9.04
N GLY A 330 -15.05 -29.06 -7.86
CA GLY A 330 -15.93 -30.20 -7.54
C GLY A 330 -17.17 -30.29 -8.43
N ASP A 331 -17.68 -29.15 -8.91
CA ASP A 331 -18.76 -29.06 -9.90
C ASP A 331 -18.31 -29.44 -11.33
N GLY A 332 -17.03 -29.74 -11.53
CA GLY A 332 -16.45 -30.16 -12.81
C GLY A 332 -15.96 -29.02 -13.70
N LEU A 333 -15.76 -27.81 -13.14
CA LEU A 333 -15.15 -26.71 -13.89
C LEU A 333 -13.63 -26.85 -13.98
N GLU A 334 -13.06 -26.46 -15.12
CA GLU A 334 -11.61 -26.33 -15.30
C GLU A 334 -11.02 -25.25 -14.39
N SER A 335 -9.78 -25.44 -13.92
CA SER A 335 -9.12 -24.59 -12.90
C SER A 335 -9.19 -23.07 -13.20
N ALA A 336 -8.89 -22.66 -14.44
CA ALA A 336 -8.96 -21.25 -14.83
C ALA A 336 -10.38 -20.65 -14.73
N GLU A 337 -11.40 -21.42 -15.13
CA GLU A 337 -12.80 -20.98 -15.08
C GLU A 337 -13.36 -21.04 -13.67
N ALA A 338 -12.97 -22.04 -12.88
CA ALA A 338 -13.29 -22.12 -11.45
C ALA A 338 -12.75 -20.89 -10.71
N PHE A 339 -11.48 -20.53 -10.94
CA PHE A 339 -10.88 -19.34 -10.36
C PHE A 339 -11.62 -18.07 -10.78
N ARG A 340 -11.83 -17.87 -12.10
CA ARG A 340 -12.52 -16.69 -12.64
C ARG A 340 -13.91 -16.50 -12.03
N ARG A 341 -14.72 -17.57 -11.97
CA ARG A 341 -16.06 -17.51 -11.37
C ARG A 341 -16.02 -17.20 -9.88
N THR A 342 -15.07 -17.78 -9.15
CA THR A 342 -14.89 -17.49 -7.72
C THR A 342 -14.54 -16.03 -7.49
N VAL A 343 -13.52 -15.48 -8.17
CA VAL A 343 -13.12 -14.08 -7.92
C VAL A 343 -14.16 -13.08 -8.41
N ALA A 344 -14.99 -13.44 -9.39
CA ALA A 344 -16.07 -12.59 -9.90
C ALA A 344 -17.21 -12.37 -8.90
N THR A 345 -17.39 -13.22 -7.89
CA THR A 345 -18.42 -13.04 -6.85
C THR A 345 -17.96 -12.16 -5.69
N PHE A 346 -16.67 -11.84 -5.59
CA PHE A 346 -16.17 -11.01 -4.50
C PHE A 346 -16.65 -9.57 -4.67
N GLU A 347 -16.76 -8.84 -3.58
CA GLU A 347 -16.86 -7.37 -3.53
C GLU A 347 -15.66 -6.83 -2.75
N GLY A 348 -15.26 -5.58 -3.02
CA GLY A 348 -14.06 -4.99 -2.44
C GLY A 348 -12.83 -5.00 -3.35
N SER A 349 -11.72 -4.61 -2.76
CA SER A 349 -10.45 -4.29 -3.43
C SER A 349 -9.41 -5.35 -3.12
N VAL A 350 -9.11 -6.20 -4.11
CA VAL A 350 -8.43 -7.49 -3.88
C VAL A 350 -7.30 -7.72 -4.88
N ALA A 351 -6.19 -8.25 -4.39
CA ALA A 351 -5.16 -8.94 -5.14
C ALA A 351 -5.05 -10.37 -4.62
N ILE A 352 -5.15 -11.36 -5.51
CA ILE A 352 -5.27 -12.77 -5.13
C ILE A 352 -4.22 -13.59 -5.89
N GLY A 353 -3.60 -14.54 -5.20
CA GLY A 353 -2.79 -15.60 -5.80
C GLY A 353 -3.33 -16.96 -5.35
N ALA A 354 -3.54 -17.88 -6.29
CA ALA A 354 -4.06 -19.22 -6.00
C ALA A 354 -3.41 -20.30 -6.87
N SER A 355 -3.29 -21.50 -6.31
CA SER A 355 -2.82 -22.70 -7.00
C SER A 355 -3.61 -23.93 -6.57
N THR A 356 -3.59 -24.96 -7.41
CA THR A 356 -4.38 -26.18 -7.24
C THR A 356 -3.51 -27.42 -7.42
N ALA A 357 -3.88 -28.53 -6.76
CA ALA A 357 -3.18 -29.79 -6.95
C ALA A 357 -3.46 -30.44 -8.32
N ASP A 358 -4.58 -30.12 -8.99
CA ASP A 358 -4.94 -30.64 -10.31
C ASP A 358 -4.10 -30.03 -11.47
N ALA A 359 -3.61 -28.82 -11.26
CA ALA A 359 -2.82 -28.04 -12.20
C ALA A 359 -1.62 -27.41 -11.49
N PRO A 360 -0.70 -28.22 -10.94
CA PRO A 360 0.39 -27.75 -10.06
C PRO A 360 1.43 -26.90 -10.80
N ASN A 361 1.35 -26.84 -12.14
CA ASN A 361 2.16 -26.00 -13.02
C ASN A 361 1.47 -24.68 -13.42
N ARG A 362 0.31 -24.35 -12.85
CA ARG A 362 -0.46 -23.14 -13.13
C ARG A 362 -0.59 -22.28 -11.88
N LEU A 363 -0.24 -20.99 -11.99
CA LEU A 363 -0.51 -20.00 -10.95
C LEU A 363 -1.60 -19.04 -11.45
N GLN A 364 -2.66 -18.89 -10.66
CA GLN A 364 -3.78 -18.00 -10.94
C GLN A 364 -3.63 -16.71 -10.12
N LEU A 365 -3.79 -15.56 -10.78
CA LEU A 365 -3.71 -14.23 -10.21
C LEU A 365 -4.98 -13.44 -10.54
N ALA A 366 -5.48 -12.66 -9.60
CA ALA A 366 -6.57 -11.71 -9.87
C ALA A 366 -6.29 -10.37 -9.19
N LEU A 367 -6.66 -9.27 -9.86
CA LEU A 367 -6.58 -7.92 -9.32
C LEU A 367 -7.85 -7.14 -9.67
N ARG A 368 -8.47 -6.53 -8.67
CA ARG A 368 -9.62 -5.64 -8.84
C ARG A 368 -9.59 -4.49 -7.86
N GLY A 369 -9.96 -3.31 -8.35
CA GLY A 369 -9.92 -2.05 -7.61
C GLY A 369 -8.54 -1.41 -7.65
N SER A 370 -8.47 -0.13 -7.30
CA SER A 370 -7.21 0.62 -7.21
C SER A 370 -6.41 0.33 -5.94
N GLY A 371 -6.94 -0.53 -5.05
CA GLY A 371 -6.43 -0.95 -3.73
C GLY A 371 -5.07 -1.55 -3.68
N GLN A 372 -4.82 -2.40 -4.65
CA GLN A 372 -3.79 -3.40 -4.57
C GLN A 372 -3.02 -3.37 -5.88
N ALA A 373 -1.83 -3.95 -5.86
CA ALA A 373 -1.03 -4.11 -7.05
C ALA A 373 -0.42 -5.51 -7.08
N LEU A 374 -0.20 -6.00 -8.29
CA LEU A 374 0.59 -7.19 -8.57
C LEU A 374 1.48 -6.88 -9.76
N TYR A 375 2.75 -7.27 -9.63
CA TYR A 375 3.78 -7.12 -10.62
C TYR A 375 4.32 -8.50 -10.97
N ILE A 376 4.41 -8.80 -12.26
CA ILE A 376 4.92 -10.07 -12.78
C ILE A 376 6.29 -9.80 -13.40
N GLY A 377 7.34 -10.09 -12.63
CA GLY A 377 8.73 -10.03 -13.07
C GLY A 377 9.05 -11.14 -14.06
N LEU A 378 9.73 -10.77 -15.15
CA LEU A 378 10.17 -11.66 -16.22
C LEU A 378 11.67 -11.97 -16.04
N ALA A 379 12.01 -13.07 -15.36
CA ALA A 379 13.38 -13.57 -15.24
C ALA A 379 13.65 -14.65 -16.32
N ASP A 380 14.91 -15.08 -16.48
CA ASP A 380 15.30 -15.99 -17.58
C ASP A 380 14.48 -17.30 -17.67
N ASP A 381 14.23 -17.89 -16.50
CA ASP A 381 13.58 -19.19 -16.33
C ASP A 381 12.50 -19.18 -15.24
N ALA A 382 12.05 -17.99 -14.81
CA ALA A 382 11.06 -17.83 -13.76
C ALA A 382 10.14 -16.63 -13.98
N TYR A 383 8.90 -16.75 -13.49
CA TYR A 383 8.08 -15.59 -13.15
C TYR A 383 8.23 -15.30 -11.65
N ILE A 384 8.48 -14.04 -11.31
CA ILE A 384 8.48 -13.55 -9.93
C ILE A 384 7.29 -12.62 -9.76
N VAL A 385 6.27 -13.06 -9.02
CA VAL A 385 5.10 -12.24 -8.72
C VAL A 385 5.32 -11.55 -7.39
N ALA A 386 5.07 -10.25 -7.32
CA ALA A 386 5.13 -9.49 -6.08
C ALA A 386 4.07 -8.39 -6.03
N SER A 387 3.60 -8.02 -4.84
CA SER A 387 2.68 -6.89 -4.69
C SER A 387 3.32 -5.50 -4.89
N GLU A 388 4.65 -5.41 -4.89
CA GLU A 388 5.41 -4.20 -5.23
C GLU A 388 6.65 -4.56 -6.07
N PRO A 389 7.18 -3.63 -6.91
CA PRO A 389 8.36 -3.90 -7.72
C PRO A 389 9.59 -4.28 -6.87
N TYR A 390 9.65 -3.88 -5.61
CA TYR A 390 10.74 -4.25 -4.70
C TYR A 390 10.93 -5.77 -4.57
N GLY A 391 9.84 -6.54 -4.72
CA GLY A 391 9.89 -8.00 -4.70
C GLY A 391 10.37 -8.64 -6.00
N VAL A 392 10.46 -7.90 -7.10
CA VAL A 392 10.89 -8.43 -8.41
C VAL A 392 12.30 -7.98 -8.82
N VAL A 393 12.72 -6.79 -8.39
CA VAL A 393 13.92 -6.09 -8.93
C VAL A 393 15.25 -6.74 -8.59
N GLU A 394 15.30 -7.60 -7.58
CA GLU A 394 16.47 -8.45 -7.35
C GLU A 394 16.73 -9.32 -8.58
N GLU A 395 15.69 -9.97 -9.11
CA GLU A 395 15.82 -11.01 -10.14
C GLU A 395 15.59 -10.51 -11.56
N THR A 396 14.92 -9.38 -11.74
CA THR A 396 14.71 -8.77 -13.07
C THR A 396 14.16 -7.34 -12.94
N PRO A 397 14.66 -6.39 -13.75
CA PRO A 397 14.04 -5.08 -13.84
C PRO A 397 12.78 -5.10 -14.72
N ARG A 398 12.54 -6.16 -15.50
CA ARG A 398 11.42 -6.23 -16.46
C ARG A 398 10.19 -6.82 -15.80
N TYR A 399 9.07 -6.12 -15.84
CA TYR A 399 7.82 -6.61 -15.26
C TYR A 399 6.59 -6.17 -16.05
N ILE A 400 5.49 -6.89 -15.87
CA ILE A 400 4.13 -6.46 -16.24
C ILE A 400 3.41 -6.03 -14.97
N ARG A 401 2.79 -4.84 -14.97
CA ARG A 401 1.92 -4.36 -13.88
C ARG A 401 0.48 -4.76 -14.20
N MET A 402 -0.16 -5.47 -13.27
CA MET A 402 -1.61 -5.68 -13.35
C MET A 402 -2.34 -4.37 -13.04
N ASP A 403 -3.47 -4.15 -13.71
CA ASP A 403 -4.33 -2.99 -13.50
C ASP A 403 -5.73 -3.44 -13.04
N GLY A 404 -6.08 -3.06 -11.81
CA GLY A 404 -7.35 -3.41 -11.18
C GLY A 404 -8.54 -2.56 -11.64
N GLU A 405 -8.31 -1.54 -12.46
CA GLU A 405 -9.32 -0.60 -12.97
C GLU A 405 -9.53 -0.69 -14.48
N THR A 406 -8.69 -1.43 -15.23
CA THR A 406 -8.86 -1.68 -16.67
C THR A 406 -10.26 -2.25 -16.93
N PRO A 407 -11.08 -1.62 -17.80
CA PRO A 407 -12.36 -2.19 -18.22
C PRO A 407 -12.13 -3.34 -19.21
N GLY A 408 -12.92 -4.41 -19.10
CA GLY A 408 -12.85 -5.59 -19.95
C GLY A 408 -13.19 -5.32 -21.42
N ASN A 409 -13.82 -4.19 -21.71
CA ASN A 409 -14.00 -3.65 -23.04
C ASN A 409 -13.75 -2.13 -22.99
N LEU A 410 -12.71 -1.67 -23.70
CA LEU A 410 -12.31 -0.25 -23.74
C LEU A 410 -13.36 0.67 -24.37
N GLU A 411 -14.25 0.13 -25.20
CA GLU A 411 -15.34 0.87 -25.85
C GLU A 411 -16.62 0.92 -24.99
N ASN A 412 -16.66 0.16 -23.89
CA ASN A 412 -17.78 0.12 -22.97
C ASN A 412 -17.33 0.51 -21.55
N LEU A 413 -17.63 1.75 -21.15
CA LEU A 413 -17.31 2.29 -19.83
C LEU A 413 -17.89 1.47 -18.66
N ASN A 414 -18.88 0.62 -18.92
CA ASN A 414 -19.57 -0.26 -17.97
C ASN A 414 -19.05 -1.71 -17.97
N ALA A 415 -18.03 -2.03 -18.76
CA ALA A 415 -17.44 -3.38 -18.76
C ALA A 415 -16.87 -3.74 -17.38
N SER A 416 -16.81 -5.05 -17.10
CA SER A 416 -16.20 -5.54 -15.85
C SER A 416 -14.78 -5.00 -15.71
N ARG A 417 -14.41 -4.52 -14.52
CA ARG A 417 -13.09 -3.94 -14.27
C ARG A 417 -12.17 -4.93 -13.56
N GLY A 418 -10.88 -4.78 -13.81
CA GLY A 418 -9.83 -5.60 -13.23
C GLY A 418 -9.34 -6.69 -14.18
N GLN A 419 -8.31 -7.41 -13.73
CA GLN A 419 -7.57 -8.35 -14.55
C GLN A 419 -7.40 -9.68 -13.82
N ILE A 420 -7.48 -10.77 -14.57
CA ILE A 420 -7.18 -12.13 -14.15
C ILE A 420 -6.04 -12.63 -15.03
N ILE A 421 -5.01 -13.21 -14.43
CA ILE A 421 -3.85 -13.75 -15.13
C ILE A 421 -3.61 -15.20 -14.71
N GLU A 422 -3.41 -16.06 -15.69
CA GLU A 422 -2.83 -17.39 -15.49
C GLU A 422 -1.39 -17.41 -15.99
N LEU A 423 -0.48 -17.94 -15.17
CA LEU A 423 0.93 -18.15 -15.52
C LEU A 423 1.21 -19.64 -15.72
N ASP A 424 1.81 -20.00 -16.87
CA ASP A 424 2.28 -21.36 -17.17
C ASP A 424 3.74 -21.56 -16.71
N ALA A 425 3.96 -22.46 -15.75
CA ALA A 425 5.28 -22.78 -15.26
C ALA A 425 6.23 -23.26 -16.36
N ASN A 426 5.73 -23.94 -17.41
CA ASN A 426 6.58 -24.49 -18.47
C ASN A 426 7.17 -23.40 -19.39
N LEU A 427 6.53 -22.23 -19.42
CA LEU A 427 6.91 -21.07 -20.23
C LEU A 427 7.48 -19.93 -19.38
N ALA A 428 7.78 -20.19 -18.09
CA ALA A 428 8.22 -19.19 -17.13
C ALA A 428 9.35 -18.29 -17.66
N GLY A 429 9.16 -16.98 -17.48
CA GLY A 429 10.05 -15.93 -17.98
C GLY A 429 9.69 -15.34 -19.34
N ARG A 430 8.69 -15.90 -20.04
CA ARG A 430 8.31 -15.47 -21.40
C ARG A 430 6.92 -14.80 -21.42
N LEU A 431 6.61 -14.00 -22.43
CA LEU A 431 5.28 -13.38 -22.53
C LEU A 431 4.18 -14.37 -22.98
N ASP A 432 4.54 -15.37 -23.77
CA ASP A 432 3.59 -16.38 -24.30
C ASP A 432 3.09 -17.38 -23.24
N GLY A 433 3.69 -17.39 -22.05
CA GLY A 433 3.21 -18.13 -20.88
C GLY A 433 2.23 -17.36 -19.99
N ILE A 434 1.80 -16.16 -20.40
CA ILE A 434 0.91 -15.28 -19.63
C ILE A 434 -0.42 -15.16 -20.37
N LEU A 435 -1.49 -15.68 -19.77
CA LEU A 435 -2.85 -15.55 -20.28
C LEU A 435 -3.60 -14.54 -19.41
N ARG A 436 -4.05 -13.42 -19.99
CA ARG A 436 -4.74 -12.35 -19.25
C ARG A 436 -6.17 -12.17 -19.76
N LYS A 437 -7.12 -12.07 -18.82
CA LYS A 437 -8.57 -11.94 -19.07
C LYS A 437 -9.20 -10.88 -18.17
N ALA A 438 -10.33 -10.35 -18.61
CA ALA A 438 -11.25 -9.60 -17.75
C ALA A 438 -12.11 -10.56 -16.90
N TYR A 439 -12.76 -10.02 -15.88
CA TYR A 439 -13.63 -10.79 -14.99
C TYR A 439 -14.85 -11.40 -15.71
N ASP A 440 -15.34 -10.78 -16.78
CA ASP A 440 -16.40 -11.33 -17.65
C ASP A 440 -15.92 -12.40 -18.64
N GLY A 441 -14.62 -12.69 -18.68
CA GLY A 441 -14.00 -13.68 -19.56
C GLY A 441 -13.46 -13.12 -20.88
N THR A 442 -13.55 -11.82 -21.12
CA THR A 442 -12.95 -11.19 -22.31
C THR A 442 -11.41 -11.34 -22.30
N GLU A 443 -10.83 -11.76 -23.42
CA GLU A 443 -9.37 -11.90 -23.56
C GLU A 443 -8.70 -10.52 -23.63
N LEU A 444 -7.62 -10.33 -22.88
CA LEU A 444 -6.83 -9.09 -22.83
C LEU A 444 -5.36 -9.43 -23.14
N PRO A 445 -4.97 -9.60 -24.41
CA PRO A 445 -3.64 -10.10 -24.78
C PRO A 445 -2.52 -9.24 -24.21
N VAL A 446 -1.37 -9.87 -23.93
CA VAL A 446 -0.16 -9.24 -23.40
C VAL A 446 0.89 -9.19 -24.51
N GLY A 447 1.55 -8.04 -24.67
CA GLY A 447 2.64 -7.85 -25.62
C GLY A 447 3.82 -7.08 -25.03
N ASP A 448 4.82 -6.79 -25.87
CA ASP A 448 6.02 -6.05 -25.44
C ASP A 448 5.71 -4.64 -24.91
N ALA A 449 4.60 -4.03 -25.33
CA ALA A 449 4.14 -2.73 -24.86
C ALA A 449 3.64 -2.74 -23.39
N ASP A 450 3.27 -3.90 -22.86
CA ASP A 450 2.88 -4.07 -21.45
C ASP A 450 4.10 -4.22 -20.51
N VAL A 451 5.31 -4.36 -21.07
CA VAL A 451 6.54 -4.60 -20.29
C VAL A 451 7.18 -3.29 -19.87
N SER A 452 7.20 -3.05 -18.57
CA SER A 452 7.89 -1.92 -17.94
C SER A 452 9.28 -2.32 -17.46
N ILE A 453 10.17 -1.34 -17.38
CA ILE A 453 11.51 -1.49 -16.80
C ILE A 453 11.55 -0.70 -15.49
N ALA A 454 11.79 -1.40 -14.39
CA ALA A 454 11.99 -0.80 -13.08
C ALA A 454 13.23 0.11 -13.13
N GLN A 455 13.06 1.33 -12.62
CA GLN A 455 14.16 2.30 -12.48
C GLN A 455 14.75 2.31 -11.07
N ILE A 456 14.57 1.22 -10.32
CA ILE A 456 15.05 1.03 -8.95
C ILE A 456 15.72 -0.33 -8.84
N THR A 457 16.59 -0.47 -7.85
CA THR A 457 17.33 -1.71 -7.55
C THR A 457 17.24 -2.02 -6.05
N THR A 458 17.69 -3.22 -5.67
CA THR A 458 17.80 -3.63 -4.26
C THR A 458 18.70 -2.72 -3.43
N ARG A 459 19.69 -2.06 -4.06
CA ARG A 459 20.56 -1.06 -3.42
C ARG A 459 19.79 0.15 -2.89
N ASP A 460 18.76 0.58 -3.62
CA ASP A 460 18.00 1.80 -3.30
C ASP A 460 17.08 1.61 -2.08
N ILE A 461 16.79 0.36 -1.71
CA ILE A 461 15.85 -0.03 -0.64
C ILE A 461 16.54 -0.79 0.51
N ASP A 462 17.87 -0.85 0.50
CA ASP A 462 18.65 -1.49 1.55
C ASP A 462 18.65 -0.66 2.84
N ARG A 463 18.49 -1.32 4.00
CA ARG A 463 18.52 -0.65 5.32
C ARG A 463 19.96 -0.34 5.77
N GLY A 464 20.97 -0.98 5.18
CA GLY A 464 22.34 -0.95 5.66
C GLY A 464 22.46 -1.43 7.10
N ASP A 465 23.41 -0.86 7.84
CA ASP A 465 23.67 -1.19 9.24
C ASP A 465 22.78 -0.41 10.24
N HIS A 466 21.77 0.31 9.74
CA HIS A 466 20.85 1.06 10.59
C HIS A 466 19.84 0.12 11.27
N PRO A 467 19.48 0.38 12.55
CA PRO A 467 18.45 -0.41 13.24
C PRO A 467 17.06 -0.22 12.61
N HIS A 468 16.80 0.98 12.10
CA HIS A 468 15.52 1.41 11.54
C HIS A 468 15.74 2.19 10.23
N TYR A 469 14.90 1.96 9.23
CA TYR A 469 14.84 2.77 8.02
C TYR A 469 14.62 4.25 8.34
N LEU A 470 13.76 4.59 9.31
CA LEU A 470 13.50 5.97 9.69
C LEU A 470 14.78 6.71 10.11
N MET A 471 15.65 6.07 10.89
CA MET A 471 16.91 6.68 11.32
C MET A 471 17.91 6.81 10.17
N LYS A 472 17.97 5.80 9.28
CA LYS A 472 18.74 5.89 8.03
C LYS A 472 18.30 7.12 7.24
N GLU A 473 17.00 7.27 7.02
CA GLU A 473 16.43 8.31 6.18
C GLU A 473 16.56 9.70 6.79
N ILE A 474 16.44 9.85 8.12
CA ILE A 474 16.80 11.10 8.81
C ILE A 474 18.27 11.44 8.57
N GLY A 475 19.17 10.46 8.65
CA GLY A 475 20.60 10.63 8.39
C GLY A 475 20.93 10.97 6.93
N GLU A 476 20.16 10.44 5.98
CA GLU A 476 20.33 10.66 4.54
C GLU A 476 19.72 11.98 4.05
N ALA A 477 18.79 12.57 4.80
CA ALA A 477 18.08 13.80 4.42
C ALA A 477 18.98 14.97 3.93
N PRO A 478 20.14 15.28 4.55
CA PRO A 478 21.05 16.31 4.03
C PRO A 478 21.58 15.97 2.62
N THR A 479 21.90 14.69 2.39
CA THR A 479 22.38 14.22 1.09
C THR A 479 21.27 14.26 0.05
N SER A 480 20.04 13.85 0.39
CA SER A 480 18.89 13.95 -0.51
C SER A 480 18.56 15.41 -0.86
N PHE A 481 18.68 16.33 0.11
CA PHE A 481 18.57 17.77 -0.12
C PHE A 481 19.62 18.24 -1.13
N ARG A 482 20.90 17.93 -0.90
CA ARG A 482 22.03 18.27 -1.78
C ARG A 482 21.84 17.72 -3.19
N LYS A 483 21.44 16.45 -3.34
CA LYS A 483 21.13 15.82 -4.62
C LYS A 483 19.99 16.53 -5.37
N THR A 484 18.99 17.05 -4.64
CA THR A 484 17.90 17.81 -5.25
C THR A 484 18.40 19.10 -5.89
N LEU A 485 19.34 19.80 -5.25
CA LEU A 485 19.94 21.04 -5.78
C LEU A 485 20.88 20.80 -6.96
N ARG A 486 21.51 19.64 -7.02
CA ARG A 486 22.53 19.30 -8.01
C ARG A 486 22.03 19.52 -9.44
N GLY A 487 22.83 20.24 -10.24
CA GLY A 487 22.54 20.59 -11.63
C GLY A 487 21.49 21.69 -11.83
N LYS A 488 20.89 22.20 -10.74
CA LYS A 488 19.81 23.22 -10.78
C LYS A 488 20.24 24.58 -10.21
N VAL A 489 21.43 24.66 -9.64
CA VAL A 489 22.04 25.90 -9.15
C VAL A 489 23.35 26.10 -9.90
N THR A 490 23.47 27.23 -10.58
CA THR A 490 24.63 27.61 -11.39
C THR A 490 25.33 28.79 -10.74
N GLU A 491 26.65 28.68 -10.58
CA GLU A 491 27.48 29.80 -10.12
C GLU A 491 27.61 30.86 -11.22
N THR A 492 27.31 32.12 -10.89
CA THR A 492 27.51 33.27 -11.78
C THR A 492 28.41 34.30 -11.11
N PRO A 493 29.02 35.24 -11.85
CA PRO A 493 29.82 36.32 -11.25
C PRO A 493 29.05 37.15 -10.21
N GLU A 494 27.72 37.22 -10.32
CA GLU A 494 26.84 37.95 -9.42
C GLU A 494 26.30 37.13 -8.23
N GLY A 495 26.64 35.83 -8.17
CA GLY A 495 26.20 34.86 -7.16
C GLY A 495 25.47 33.65 -7.75
N PRO A 496 25.04 32.69 -6.92
CA PRO A 496 24.37 31.49 -7.41
C PRO A 496 22.96 31.81 -7.94
N ARG A 497 22.59 31.21 -9.07
CA ARG A 497 21.27 31.36 -9.70
C ARG A 497 20.62 30.01 -9.96
N VAL A 498 19.30 29.94 -9.79
CA VAL A 498 18.53 28.74 -10.16
C VAL A 498 18.42 28.62 -11.68
N THR A 499 18.68 27.43 -12.20
CA THR A 499 18.52 27.07 -13.61
C THR A 499 17.69 25.80 -13.69
N LEU A 500 16.39 25.94 -13.98
CA LEU A 500 15.51 24.82 -14.31
C LEU A 500 15.29 24.79 -15.82
N ASP A 501 15.32 23.61 -16.43
CA ASP A 501 15.12 23.45 -17.87
C ASP A 501 13.62 23.56 -18.28
N HIS A 502 13.34 23.38 -19.58
CA HIS A 502 11.98 23.40 -20.12
C HIS A 502 11.17 22.12 -19.83
N ALA A 503 11.83 21.02 -19.43
CA ALA A 503 11.14 19.80 -19.02
C ALA A 503 10.57 19.92 -17.60
N ILE A 504 11.19 20.76 -16.76
CA ILE A 504 10.71 21.09 -15.42
C ILE A 504 9.69 22.22 -15.47
N VAL A 505 10.02 23.34 -16.14
CA VAL A 505 9.14 24.50 -16.28
C VAL A 505 8.93 24.79 -17.77
N PRO A 506 7.84 24.28 -18.36
CA PRO A 506 7.52 24.47 -19.77
C PRO A 506 7.44 25.94 -20.19
N GLU A 507 7.73 26.20 -21.47
CA GLU A 507 7.78 27.57 -22.01
C GLU A 507 6.44 28.31 -21.93
N ASP A 508 5.32 27.61 -22.13
CA ASP A 508 3.99 28.18 -21.99
C ASP A 508 3.66 28.58 -20.54
N VAL A 509 4.19 27.85 -19.55
CA VAL A 509 4.10 28.23 -18.14
C VAL A 509 4.94 29.48 -17.85
N ARG A 510 6.18 29.56 -18.36
CA ARG A 510 7.05 30.75 -18.20
C ARG A 510 6.41 32.00 -18.80
N LEU A 511 5.94 31.89 -20.04
CA LEU A 511 5.22 32.96 -20.72
C LEU A 511 3.99 33.38 -19.91
N GLY A 512 3.18 32.42 -19.48
CA GLY A 512 1.97 32.73 -18.71
C GLY A 512 2.24 33.44 -17.38
N LEU A 513 3.36 33.14 -16.71
CA LEU A 513 3.81 33.84 -15.50
C LEU A 513 4.31 35.25 -15.82
N SER A 514 5.15 35.40 -16.83
CA SER A 514 5.75 36.70 -17.20
C SER A 514 4.75 37.70 -17.81
N GLU A 515 3.73 37.20 -18.53
CA GLU A 515 2.68 38.01 -19.16
C GLU A 515 1.47 38.24 -18.23
N GLY A 516 1.44 37.58 -17.06
CA GLY A 516 0.37 37.70 -16.07
C GLY A 516 -0.93 37.00 -16.45
N SER A 517 -0.91 36.02 -17.35
CA SER A 517 -2.07 35.16 -17.62
C SER A 517 -2.24 34.08 -16.56
N ILE A 518 -1.14 33.63 -15.94
CA ILE A 518 -1.15 32.79 -14.74
C ILE A 518 -1.06 33.71 -13.54
N THR A 519 -2.17 33.87 -12.81
CA THR A 519 -2.25 34.76 -11.64
C THR A 519 -2.35 33.99 -10.34
N ARG A 520 -2.51 32.67 -10.39
CA ARG A 520 -2.72 31.79 -9.23
C ARG A 520 -1.75 30.62 -9.25
N VAL A 521 -1.10 30.36 -8.12
CA VAL A 521 -0.28 29.16 -7.90
C VAL A 521 -0.85 28.40 -6.71
N LEU A 522 -1.44 27.23 -6.97
CA LEU A 522 -1.99 26.36 -5.93
C LEU A 522 -1.07 25.16 -5.74
N VAL A 523 -0.50 25.03 -4.54
CA VAL A 523 0.32 23.88 -4.17
C VAL A 523 -0.56 22.84 -3.52
N ILE A 524 -0.55 21.62 -4.07
CA ILE A 524 -1.39 20.52 -3.58
C ILE A 524 -0.56 19.31 -3.18
N GLY A 525 -1.04 18.59 -2.17
CA GLY A 525 -0.46 17.35 -1.69
C GLY A 525 -1.34 16.73 -0.62
N GLN A 526 -0.84 15.68 0.03
CA GLN A 526 -1.46 15.06 1.20
C GLN A 526 -0.43 14.81 2.30
N GLY A 527 -0.86 14.92 3.56
CA GLY A 527 0.00 14.70 4.73
C GLY A 527 1.28 15.53 4.71
N THR A 528 2.44 14.91 5.00
CA THR A 528 3.77 15.54 4.99
C THR A 528 4.08 16.26 3.67
N ALA A 529 3.65 15.74 2.51
CA ALA A 529 3.88 16.40 1.22
C ALA A 529 3.10 17.72 1.07
N ALA A 530 1.88 17.80 1.65
CA ALA A 530 1.13 19.05 1.70
C ALA A 530 1.83 20.09 2.58
N VAL A 531 2.37 19.66 3.74
CA VAL A 531 3.11 20.54 4.65
C VAL A 531 4.42 21.01 4.00
N ALA A 532 5.17 20.14 3.33
CA ALA A 532 6.33 20.54 2.54
C ALA A 532 5.95 21.58 1.47
N GLY A 533 4.81 21.39 0.78
CA GLY A 533 4.29 22.34 -0.21
C GLY A 533 3.96 23.73 0.34
N GLN A 534 3.62 23.85 1.62
CA GLN A 534 3.43 25.16 2.27
C GLN A 534 4.69 26.03 2.22
N SER A 535 5.88 25.42 2.21
CA SER A 535 7.15 26.16 2.11
C SER A 535 7.28 26.90 0.77
N LEU A 536 6.81 26.31 -0.33
CA LEU A 536 6.79 26.94 -1.65
C LEU A 536 5.83 28.14 -1.63
N ALA A 537 4.61 27.95 -1.16
CA ALA A 537 3.63 29.04 -1.09
C ALA A 537 4.11 30.20 -0.19
N ALA A 538 4.70 29.88 0.97
CA ALA A 538 5.29 30.87 1.87
C ALA A 538 6.48 31.60 1.23
N ALA A 539 7.35 30.89 0.50
CA ALA A 539 8.46 31.50 -0.21
C ALA A 539 7.98 32.45 -1.33
N LEU A 540 6.96 32.06 -2.11
CA LEU A 540 6.35 32.93 -3.12
C LEU A 540 5.75 34.20 -2.49
N GLN A 541 5.01 34.07 -1.38
CA GLN A 541 4.45 35.21 -0.66
C GLN A 541 5.52 36.16 -0.09
N ALA A 542 6.72 35.64 0.23
CA ALA A 542 7.84 36.44 0.72
C ALA A 542 8.64 37.10 -0.42
N LEU A 543 8.75 36.43 -1.57
CA LEU A 543 9.55 36.89 -2.71
C LEU A 543 8.78 37.81 -3.66
N ILE A 544 7.47 37.59 -3.82
CA ILE A 544 6.63 38.29 -4.79
C ILE A 544 5.72 39.30 -4.05
N PRO A 545 5.69 40.58 -4.46
CA PRO A 545 4.77 41.57 -3.89
C PRO A 545 3.30 41.15 -4.01
N ALA A 546 2.50 41.55 -3.01
CA ALA A 546 1.07 41.26 -3.02
C ALA A 546 0.37 41.89 -4.23
N GLY A 547 -0.32 41.06 -5.03
CA GLY A 547 -1.12 41.48 -6.18
C GLY A 547 -0.67 40.92 -7.53
N GLU A 548 0.59 40.48 -7.66
CA GLU A 548 1.12 39.90 -8.90
C GLU A 548 0.69 38.44 -9.08
N VAL A 549 0.97 37.60 -8.07
CA VAL A 549 0.60 36.18 -8.05
C VAL A 549 0.01 35.82 -6.69
N HIS A 550 -1.12 35.13 -6.71
CA HIS A 550 -1.73 34.56 -5.51
C HIS A 550 -1.26 33.13 -5.30
N ALA A 551 -0.40 32.92 -4.29
CA ALA A 551 0.11 31.61 -3.93
C ALA A 551 -0.57 31.06 -2.66
N GLU A 552 -1.08 29.83 -2.72
CA GLU A 552 -1.71 29.14 -1.59
C GLU A 552 -1.36 27.65 -1.61
N ALA A 553 -1.23 27.04 -0.43
CA ALA A 553 -1.12 25.59 -0.28
C ALA A 553 -2.44 25.03 0.27
N ILE A 554 -3.00 24.03 -0.40
CA ILE A 554 -4.28 23.41 -0.07
C ILE A 554 -4.18 21.89 -0.20
N LEU A 555 -4.90 21.14 0.64
CA LEU A 555 -4.98 19.69 0.46
C LEU A 555 -5.62 19.34 -0.88
N ALA A 556 -5.11 18.32 -1.57
CA ALA A 556 -5.64 17.94 -2.89
C ALA A 556 -7.13 17.59 -2.85
N THR A 557 -7.59 16.95 -1.77
CA THR A 557 -8.99 16.62 -1.51
C THR A 557 -9.84 17.86 -1.27
N GLU A 558 -9.33 18.86 -0.55
CA GLU A 558 -10.05 20.11 -0.31
C GLU A 558 -10.22 20.93 -1.60
N LEU A 559 -9.19 20.97 -2.44
CA LEU A 559 -9.30 21.58 -3.76
C LEU A 559 -10.40 20.88 -4.59
N SER A 560 -10.30 19.56 -4.77
CA SER A 560 -11.28 18.81 -5.56
C SER A 560 -12.70 18.82 -4.99
N GLY A 561 -12.83 18.91 -3.66
CA GLY A 561 -14.12 18.92 -2.97
C GLY A 561 -14.80 20.29 -2.97
N PHE A 562 -14.03 21.37 -2.86
CA PHE A 562 -14.58 22.69 -2.51
C PHE A 562 -13.94 23.88 -3.23
N GLY A 563 -12.69 23.75 -3.73
CA GLY A 563 -11.93 24.85 -4.32
C GLY A 563 -11.95 24.92 -5.86
N LEU A 564 -12.66 24.01 -6.52
CA LEU A 564 -12.68 23.88 -7.97
C LEU A 564 -13.47 24.99 -8.69
N GLN A 565 -12.82 25.72 -9.60
CA GLN A 565 -13.46 26.71 -10.49
C GLN A 565 -13.78 26.10 -11.85
N SER A 566 -14.78 26.62 -12.58
CA SER A 566 -15.19 26.06 -13.88
C SER A 566 -14.12 26.18 -14.97
N ASP A 567 -13.36 27.28 -14.92
CA ASP A 567 -12.18 27.54 -15.73
C ASP A 567 -11.02 27.78 -14.77
N MET A 568 -9.91 27.11 -15.01
CA MET A 568 -8.68 27.18 -14.22
C MET A 568 -7.47 27.47 -15.10
N SER A 569 -7.67 28.01 -16.31
CA SER A 569 -6.59 28.36 -17.24
C SER A 569 -5.62 29.43 -16.72
N ASP A 570 -6.04 30.21 -15.72
CA ASP A 570 -5.21 31.21 -15.01
C ASP A 570 -4.40 30.62 -13.85
N THR A 571 -4.49 29.30 -13.63
CA THR A 571 -3.99 28.62 -12.45
C THR A 571 -2.89 27.62 -12.79
N LEU A 572 -1.75 27.77 -12.11
CA LEU A 572 -0.68 26.77 -12.05
C LEU A 572 -0.86 25.91 -10.79
N ILE A 573 -0.95 24.60 -10.98
CA ILE A 573 -0.98 23.60 -9.93
C ILE A 573 0.44 23.06 -9.73
N VAL A 574 0.93 23.11 -8.50
CA VAL A 574 2.16 22.40 -8.10
C VAL A 574 1.77 21.18 -7.27
N ALA A 575 1.84 19.99 -7.86
CA ALA A 575 1.46 18.74 -7.22
C ALA A 575 2.69 18.08 -6.54
N VAL A 576 2.67 17.97 -5.21
CA VAL A 576 3.77 17.40 -4.42
C VAL A 576 3.41 15.99 -3.96
N SER A 577 4.23 15.00 -4.31
CA SER A 577 4.04 13.60 -3.88
C SER A 577 5.38 12.85 -3.82
N GLN A 578 5.61 12.04 -2.78
CA GLN A 578 6.80 11.18 -2.73
C GLN A 578 6.70 10.02 -3.73
N SER A 579 5.58 9.27 -3.70
CA SER A 579 5.41 8.05 -4.51
C SER A 579 4.97 8.34 -5.94
N GLY A 580 4.34 9.49 -6.19
CA GLY A 580 3.69 9.82 -7.46
C GLY A 580 2.45 8.96 -7.77
N THR A 581 2.03 8.10 -6.85
CA THR A 581 0.88 7.18 -7.00
C THR A 581 -0.27 7.51 -6.05
N THR A 582 -0.16 8.59 -5.26
CA THR A 582 -1.21 9.00 -4.31
C THR A 582 -2.52 9.26 -5.06
N THR A 583 -3.52 8.39 -4.86
CA THR A 583 -4.78 8.39 -5.62
C THR A 583 -5.52 9.72 -5.55
N ASP A 584 -5.66 10.29 -4.34
CA ASP A 584 -6.36 11.56 -4.16
C ASP A 584 -5.67 12.71 -4.92
N THR A 585 -4.33 12.77 -4.88
CA THR A 585 -3.57 13.79 -5.61
C THR A 585 -3.71 13.60 -7.12
N ASN A 586 -3.55 12.37 -7.61
CA ASN A 586 -3.66 12.03 -9.02
C ASN A 586 -5.07 12.32 -9.58
N ARG A 587 -6.12 11.98 -8.84
CA ARG A 587 -7.51 12.29 -9.20
C ARG A 587 -7.76 13.80 -9.25
N THR A 588 -7.26 14.56 -8.26
CA THR A 588 -7.38 16.02 -8.29
C THR A 588 -6.66 16.60 -9.51
N VAL A 589 -5.46 16.09 -9.84
CA VAL A 589 -4.70 16.50 -11.03
C VAL A 589 -5.50 16.26 -12.32
N ASP A 590 -6.16 15.10 -12.48
CA ASP A 590 -6.99 14.85 -13.66
C ASP A 590 -8.13 15.88 -13.78
N ILE A 591 -8.79 16.20 -12.66
CA ILE A 591 -9.93 17.13 -12.64
C ILE A 591 -9.49 18.56 -13.00
N VAL A 592 -8.40 19.07 -12.41
CA VAL A 592 -7.93 20.45 -12.66
C VAL A 592 -7.38 20.62 -14.06
N ARG A 593 -6.70 19.61 -14.62
CA ARG A 593 -6.25 19.61 -16.02
C ARG A 593 -7.42 19.71 -17.00
N ASN A 594 -8.49 18.95 -16.74
CA ASN A 594 -9.72 19.01 -17.54
C ASN A 594 -10.40 20.38 -17.50
N ARG A 595 -10.01 21.26 -16.56
CA ARG A 595 -10.48 22.65 -16.46
C ARG A 595 -9.47 23.69 -16.96
N GLY A 596 -8.39 23.24 -17.60
CA GLY A 596 -7.40 24.11 -18.25
C GLY A 596 -6.18 24.47 -17.41
N ALA A 597 -6.10 24.02 -16.15
CA ALA A 597 -4.94 24.31 -15.30
C ALA A 597 -3.66 23.65 -15.81
N LYS A 598 -2.53 24.34 -15.64
CA LYS A 598 -1.19 23.79 -15.88
C LYS A 598 -0.68 23.06 -14.64
N VAL A 599 0.09 22.00 -14.81
CA VAL A 599 0.56 21.16 -13.70
C VAL A 599 2.06 20.97 -13.74
N ILE A 600 2.74 21.36 -12.66
CA ILE A 600 4.12 20.95 -12.37
C ILE A 600 4.10 19.94 -11.22
N ALA A 601 4.73 18.78 -11.40
CA ALA A 601 4.85 17.78 -10.33
C ALA A 601 6.21 17.88 -9.65
N ILE A 602 6.22 17.90 -8.31
CA ILE A 602 7.41 17.66 -7.48
C ILE A 602 7.32 16.24 -6.95
N VAL A 603 8.17 15.34 -7.48
CA VAL A 603 8.04 13.90 -7.25
C VAL A 603 9.36 13.18 -7.12
N ASN A 604 9.42 12.16 -6.27
CA ASN A 604 10.64 11.38 -6.07
C ASN A 604 10.70 10.13 -6.97
N ARG A 605 9.57 9.53 -7.34
CA ARG A 605 9.55 8.31 -8.14
C ARG A 605 9.44 8.63 -9.63
N ARG A 606 10.49 8.31 -10.39
CA ARG A 606 10.47 8.33 -11.87
C ARG A 606 9.47 7.33 -12.43
N GLY A 607 8.79 7.71 -13.52
CA GLY A 607 7.79 6.86 -14.19
C GLY A 607 6.60 6.50 -13.30
N SER A 608 6.16 7.46 -12.49
CA SER A 608 4.98 7.29 -11.64
C SER A 608 3.74 7.86 -12.33
N ASP A 609 2.55 7.47 -11.88
CA ASP A 609 1.30 7.90 -12.51
C ASP A 609 1.18 9.44 -12.56
N LEU A 610 1.72 10.16 -11.56
CA LEU A 610 1.76 11.62 -11.55
C LEU A 610 2.72 12.23 -12.57
N THR A 611 3.85 11.56 -12.89
CA THR A 611 4.79 12.08 -13.90
C THR A 611 4.18 12.10 -15.28
N ASP A 612 3.33 11.11 -15.60
CA ASP A 612 2.67 11.00 -16.91
C ASP A 612 1.56 12.03 -17.09
N ARG A 613 1.03 12.56 -15.98
CA ARG A 613 -0.08 13.52 -15.95
C ARG A 613 0.38 14.97 -15.83
N ALA A 614 1.66 15.24 -15.55
CA ALA A 614 2.16 16.60 -15.36
C ALA A 614 2.63 17.22 -16.68
N ASP A 615 2.55 18.55 -16.80
CA ASP A 615 3.12 19.28 -17.94
C ASP A 615 4.63 19.52 -17.74
N GLY A 616 5.07 19.64 -16.48
CA GLY A 616 6.48 19.72 -16.08
C GLY A 616 6.76 18.88 -14.85
N VAL A 617 7.98 18.33 -14.74
CA VAL A 617 8.35 17.43 -13.63
C VAL A 617 9.67 17.85 -12.99
N LEU A 618 9.64 18.17 -11.70
CA LEU A 618 10.80 18.42 -10.86
C LEU A 618 11.07 17.21 -9.96
N TYR A 619 12.10 16.44 -10.29
CA TYR A 619 12.50 15.30 -9.47
C TYR A 619 13.23 15.74 -8.20
N THR A 620 12.84 15.18 -7.05
CA THR A 620 13.62 15.26 -5.81
C THR A 620 14.76 14.24 -5.81
N SER A 621 15.86 14.56 -5.15
CA SER A 621 17.08 13.75 -5.12
C SER A 621 17.54 13.38 -6.55
N ASP A 622 17.75 12.10 -6.84
CA ASP A 622 18.04 11.56 -8.18
C ASP A 622 16.83 10.89 -8.86
N GLY A 623 15.66 10.94 -8.22
CA GLY A 623 14.45 10.26 -8.67
C GLY A 623 14.40 8.74 -8.37
N ARG A 624 15.38 8.24 -7.58
CA ARG A 624 15.52 6.82 -7.20
C ARG A 624 15.67 6.62 -5.69
N ASP A 625 15.67 7.70 -4.92
CA ASP A 625 15.93 7.72 -3.48
C ASP A 625 14.70 7.27 -2.67
N VAL A 626 14.40 5.97 -2.72
CA VAL A 626 13.19 5.39 -2.13
C VAL A 626 13.17 5.59 -0.61
N GLU A 627 11.99 5.94 -0.09
CA GLU A 627 11.71 6.04 1.34
C GLU A 627 10.91 4.80 1.74
N MET A 628 11.48 3.96 2.60
CA MET A 628 10.93 2.68 3.03
C MET A 628 10.21 2.81 4.37
N SER A 629 10.64 3.73 5.24
CA SER A 629 9.88 4.05 6.45
C SER A 629 8.50 4.58 6.09
N VAL A 630 7.49 4.15 6.83
CA VAL A 630 6.13 4.68 6.63
C VAL A 630 6.10 6.18 6.98
N ALA A 631 6.80 6.62 8.01
CA ALA A 631 6.88 8.04 8.37
C ALA A 631 7.91 8.75 7.48
N SER A 632 7.43 9.64 6.61
CA SER A 632 8.28 10.39 5.68
C SER A 632 9.21 11.37 6.41
N THR A 633 10.47 11.44 5.97
CA THR A 633 11.56 12.28 6.51
C THR A 633 12.38 12.92 5.38
N LYS A 634 13.31 12.20 4.73
CA LYS A 634 14.18 12.76 3.66
C LYS A 634 13.38 13.34 2.48
N ALA A 635 12.20 12.77 2.18
CA ALA A 635 11.35 13.31 1.14
C ALA A 635 10.81 14.71 1.49
N PHE A 636 10.47 14.99 2.76
CA PHE A 636 10.04 16.31 3.21
C PHE A 636 11.09 17.39 2.92
N TYR A 637 12.35 17.13 3.31
CA TYR A 637 13.46 18.07 3.09
C TYR A 637 13.76 18.28 1.61
N SER A 638 13.73 17.21 0.82
CA SER A 638 13.98 17.28 -0.62
C SER A 638 12.84 17.99 -1.36
N GLN A 639 11.59 17.80 -0.92
CA GLN A 639 10.42 18.53 -1.44
C GLN A 639 10.48 20.02 -1.12
N ILE A 640 10.96 20.40 0.07
CA ILE A 640 11.24 21.80 0.41
C ILE A 640 12.32 22.37 -0.51
N ALA A 641 13.44 21.67 -0.69
CA ALA A 641 14.52 22.12 -1.59
C ALA A 641 13.98 22.38 -3.01
N ALA A 642 13.26 21.41 -3.58
CA ALA A 642 12.63 21.54 -4.89
C ALA A 642 11.61 22.69 -4.93
N GLY A 643 10.78 22.82 -3.90
CA GLY A 643 9.78 23.89 -3.80
C GLY A 643 10.42 25.28 -3.73
N LEU A 644 11.52 25.44 -3.00
CA LEU A 644 12.25 26.72 -2.91
C LEU A 644 12.91 27.09 -4.25
N LEU A 645 13.50 26.13 -4.96
CA LEU A 645 14.05 26.36 -6.31
C LEU A 645 12.96 26.78 -7.30
N LEU A 646 11.80 26.11 -7.25
CA LEU A 646 10.66 26.45 -8.09
C LEU A 646 10.09 27.83 -7.72
N ALA A 647 10.00 28.17 -6.44
CA ALA A 647 9.56 29.49 -5.99
C ALA A 647 10.48 30.61 -6.48
N VAL A 648 11.81 30.43 -6.42
CA VAL A 648 12.78 31.38 -6.97
C VAL A 648 12.62 31.51 -8.48
N THR A 649 12.41 30.40 -9.20
CA THR A 649 12.20 30.42 -10.66
C THR A 649 10.93 31.16 -11.03
N ILE A 650 9.80 30.89 -10.36
CA ILE A 650 8.54 31.61 -10.56
C ILE A 650 8.72 33.10 -10.27
N ALA A 651 9.41 33.47 -9.19
CA ALA A 651 9.68 34.87 -8.86
C ALA A 651 10.59 35.57 -9.91
N ASP A 652 11.56 34.85 -10.49
CA ASP A 652 12.37 35.35 -11.60
C ASP A 652 11.51 35.62 -12.85
N GLU A 653 10.58 34.73 -13.20
CA GLU A 653 9.68 34.93 -14.36
C GLU A 653 8.69 36.09 -14.16
N VAL A 654 8.21 36.29 -12.92
CA VAL A 654 7.22 37.34 -12.59
C VAL A 654 7.89 38.72 -12.45
N LEU A 655 9.08 38.79 -11.82
CA LEU A 655 9.71 40.07 -11.44
C LEU A 655 10.89 40.49 -12.32
N GLY A 656 11.41 39.58 -13.16
CA GLY A 656 12.67 39.81 -13.87
C GLY A 656 13.81 40.14 -12.91
N ASP A 657 14.53 41.24 -13.17
CA ASP A 657 15.69 41.64 -12.37
C ASP A 657 15.35 42.25 -10.99
N GLU A 658 14.09 42.64 -10.76
CA GLU A 658 13.69 43.21 -9.47
C GLU A 658 13.83 42.18 -8.35
N GLY A 659 14.51 42.52 -7.25
CA GLY A 659 14.71 41.61 -6.11
C GLY A 659 15.74 40.49 -6.35
N ALA A 660 16.43 40.47 -7.49
CA ALA A 660 17.36 39.39 -7.83
C ALA A 660 18.51 39.21 -6.83
N ALA A 661 18.96 40.28 -6.15
CA ALA A 661 19.99 40.18 -5.12
C ALA A 661 19.53 39.40 -3.88
N ASP A 662 18.28 39.61 -3.42
CA ASP A 662 17.72 38.85 -2.30
C ASP A 662 17.49 37.39 -2.69
N ARG A 663 17.02 37.13 -3.92
CA ARG A 663 16.90 35.76 -4.44
C ARG A 663 18.24 35.04 -4.52
N ARG A 664 19.30 35.71 -5.01
CA ARG A 664 20.66 35.12 -5.03
C ARG A 664 21.18 34.83 -3.62
N GLN A 665 20.94 35.72 -2.66
CA GLN A 665 21.28 35.44 -1.26
C GLN A 665 20.53 34.21 -0.75
N LEU A 666 19.22 34.13 -0.98
CA LEU A 666 18.40 32.99 -0.57
C LEU A 666 18.91 31.67 -1.19
N VAL A 667 19.28 31.67 -2.48
CA VAL A 667 19.86 30.48 -3.14
C VAL A 667 21.20 30.07 -2.52
N SER A 668 22.03 31.03 -2.11
CA SER A 668 23.27 30.74 -1.36
C SER A 668 22.96 30.05 -0.02
N GLU A 669 21.96 30.54 0.72
CA GLU A 669 21.56 29.96 2.01
C GLU A 669 20.93 28.57 1.84
N ILE A 670 20.12 28.36 0.79
CA ILE A 670 19.58 27.04 0.42
C ILE A 670 20.72 26.06 0.13
N SER A 671 21.77 26.51 -0.57
CA SER A 671 22.91 25.66 -0.93
C SER A 671 23.75 25.25 0.28
N ALA A 672 23.80 26.08 1.34
CA ALA A 672 24.48 25.79 2.60
C ALA A 672 23.66 24.95 3.59
N MET A 673 22.34 24.85 3.39
CA MET A 673 21.42 24.14 4.30
C MET A 673 21.81 22.70 4.63
N PRO A 674 22.33 21.86 3.70
CA PRO A 674 22.78 20.51 4.03
C PRO A 674 23.79 20.46 5.19
N GLU A 675 24.75 21.39 5.25
CA GLU A 675 25.76 21.43 6.33
C GLU A 675 25.13 21.78 7.69
N SER A 676 24.11 22.65 7.68
CA SER A 676 23.34 22.97 8.89
C SER A 676 22.52 21.78 9.38
N LEU A 677 21.92 21.01 8.46
CA LEU A 677 21.20 19.78 8.80
C LEU A 677 22.13 18.72 9.39
N GLU A 678 23.32 18.51 8.79
CA GLU A 678 24.36 17.61 9.33
C GLU A 678 24.78 18.03 10.74
N THR A 679 24.91 19.34 10.99
CA THR A 679 25.21 19.87 12.32
C THR A 679 24.11 19.55 13.33
N VAL A 680 22.83 19.65 12.96
CA VAL A 680 21.72 19.27 13.84
C VAL A 680 21.73 17.77 14.12
N ILE A 681 21.97 16.93 13.12
CA ILE A 681 22.05 15.46 13.28
C ILE A 681 23.19 15.09 14.23
N SER A 682 24.34 15.77 14.16
CA SER A 682 25.45 15.56 15.09
C SER A 682 25.10 15.82 16.56
N ARG A 683 23.99 16.55 16.82
CA ARG A 683 23.46 16.84 18.18
C ARG A 683 22.39 15.87 18.64
N ARG A 684 22.19 14.75 17.93
CA ARG A 684 21.20 13.72 18.26
C ARG A 684 21.24 13.31 19.73
N ASP A 685 22.42 13.14 20.33
CA ASP A 685 22.53 12.71 21.73
C ASP A 685 21.83 13.69 22.70
N LEU A 686 21.99 15.00 22.47
CA LEU A 686 21.35 16.04 23.29
C LEU A 686 19.83 16.08 23.08
N ILE A 687 19.38 15.95 21.82
CA ILE A 687 17.97 15.90 21.47
C ILE A 687 17.31 14.65 22.07
N GLY A 688 17.99 13.51 21.98
CA GLY A 688 17.55 12.23 22.53
C GLY A 688 17.51 12.21 24.04
N GLU A 689 18.43 12.92 24.71
CA GLU A 689 18.36 13.06 26.17
C GLU A 689 17.11 13.83 26.60
N ALA A 690 16.81 14.95 25.93
CA ALA A 690 15.57 15.67 26.17
C ALA A 690 14.33 14.80 25.90
N ALA A 691 14.33 14.01 24.81
CA ALA A 691 13.24 13.10 24.50
C ALA A 691 13.04 12.04 25.58
N ARG A 692 14.09 11.30 25.95
CA ARG A 692 14.04 10.27 27.00
C ARG A 692 13.60 10.82 28.36
N GLN A 693 14.05 12.02 28.70
CA GLN A 693 13.73 12.64 29.98
C GLN A 693 12.29 13.16 30.03
N PHE A 694 11.81 13.81 28.96
CA PHE A 694 10.58 14.60 29.03
C PHE A 694 9.37 13.93 28.39
N ALA A 695 9.54 13.06 27.40
CA ALA A 695 8.43 12.43 26.67
C ALA A 695 7.67 11.37 27.50
N PRO A 696 8.31 10.31 28.05
CA PRO A 696 7.58 9.20 28.65
C PRO A 696 6.61 9.55 29.81
N PRO A 697 6.97 10.43 30.77
CA PRO A 697 6.07 10.71 31.89
C PRO A 697 4.89 11.62 31.53
N ARG A 698 4.81 12.15 30.30
CA ARG A 698 3.84 13.20 29.93
C ARG A 698 2.71 12.71 29.05
N ARG A 699 1.48 12.93 29.52
CA ARG A 699 0.26 12.50 28.83
C ARG A 699 -0.11 13.39 27.65
N TYR A 700 -0.19 14.70 27.88
CA TYR A 700 -0.63 15.68 26.88
C TYR A 700 0.55 16.39 26.23
N TRP A 701 0.52 16.50 24.92
CA TRP A 701 1.61 17.04 24.11
C TRP A 701 1.03 18.09 23.15
N ALA A 702 1.82 19.11 22.87
CA ALA A 702 1.50 20.15 21.92
C ALA A 702 2.75 20.63 21.20
N ILE A 703 2.55 21.22 20.03
CA ILE A 703 3.61 21.85 19.26
C ILE A 703 3.14 23.24 18.85
N VAL A 704 4.05 24.19 18.90
CA VAL A 704 3.75 25.57 18.51
C VAL A 704 4.85 26.14 17.63
N GLY A 705 4.47 27.07 16.76
CA GLY A 705 5.39 27.83 15.91
C GLY A 705 4.73 29.09 15.35
N ASN A 706 5.55 30.05 14.91
CA ASN A 706 5.10 31.31 14.32
C ASN A 706 5.74 31.53 12.93
N GLY A 707 5.02 32.19 12.03
CA GLY A 707 5.49 32.44 10.68
C GLY A 707 5.90 31.12 9.98
N PRO A 708 7.08 31.04 9.33
CA PRO A 708 7.57 29.81 8.73
C PRO A 708 7.69 28.63 9.70
N ASN A 709 7.93 28.86 11.00
CA ASN A 709 7.99 27.78 12.00
C ASN A 709 6.65 27.06 12.21
N LYS A 710 5.53 27.60 11.70
CA LYS A 710 4.25 26.86 11.67
C LYS A 710 4.33 25.63 10.76
N ILE A 711 5.09 25.70 9.66
CA ILE A 711 5.34 24.56 8.75
C ILE A 711 6.04 23.43 9.52
N ALA A 712 7.09 23.78 10.28
CA ALA A 712 7.77 22.83 11.15
C ALA A 712 6.84 22.26 12.22
N ALA A 713 6.04 23.11 12.88
CA ALA A 713 5.11 22.66 13.91
C ALA A 713 4.10 21.64 13.38
N GLU A 714 3.54 21.88 12.20
CA GLU A 714 2.57 20.98 11.55
C GLU A 714 3.19 19.65 11.14
N GLU A 715 4.42 19.66 10.59
CA GLU A 715 5.13 18.43 10.22
C GLU A 715 5.54 17.62 11.46
N VAL A 716 6.12 18.27 12.48
CA VAL A 716 6.51 17.59 13.71
C VAL A 716 5.29 17.03 14.42
N ARG A 717 4.12 17.69 14.35
CA ARG A 717 2.86 17.13 14.86
C ARG A 717 2.53 15.82 14.16
N ILE A 718 2.64 15.78 12.84
CA ILE A 718 2.39 14.55 12.07
C ILE A 718 3.37 13.47 12.54
N LYS A 719 4.68 13.73 12.59
CA LYS A 719 5.67 12.73 12.98
C LYS A 719 5.48 12.22 14.40
N LEU A 720 5.26 13.09 15.37
CA LEU A 720 5.04 12.66 16.75
C LEU A 720 3.72 11.89 16.90
N SER A 721 2.69 12.23 16.11
CA SER A 721 1.43 11.46 16.11
C SER A 721 1.63 10.07 15.51
N GLU A 722 2.37 9.99 14.41
CA GLU A 722 2.74 8.76 13.70
C GLU A 722 3.63 7.84 14.55
N LEU A 723 4.65 8.39 15.23
CA LEU A 723 5.65 7.61 15.95
C LEU A 723 5.29 7.35 17.42
N CYS A 724 4.62 8.28 18.09
CA CYS A 724 4.35 8.19 19.53
C CYS A 724 2.89 7.82 19.88
N TYR A 725 2.01 7.73 18.87
CA TYR A 725 0.57 7.42 19.00
C TYR A 725 -0.16 8.35 19.95
N LYS A 726 0.07 9.65 19.81
CA LYS A 726 -0.63 10.71 20.55
C LYS A 726 -1.43 11.57 19.60
N SER A 727 -2.61 12.00 20.05
CA SER A 727 -3.26 13.18 19.47
C SER A 727 -2.55 14.42 20.01
N ILE A 728 -2.00 15.22 19.11
CA ILE A 728 -1.15 16.36 19.44
C ILE A 728 -1.76 17.62 18.86
N ALA A 729 -1.99 18.62 19.72
CA ALA A 729 -2.43 19.93 19.28
C ALA A 729 -1.27 20.68 18.58
N CYS A 730 -1.58 21.41 17.52
CA CYS A 730 -0.62 22.26 16.82
C CYS A 730 -1.23 23.66 16.65
N ASP A 731 -0.63 24.63 17.31
CA ASP A 731 -1.18 25.97 17.47
C ASP A 731 -0.14 27.04 17.12
N SER A 732 -0.58 28.29 16.93
CA SER A 732 0.36 29.42 17.00
C SER A 732 0.76 29.63 18.46
N THR A 733 2.01 30.06 18.71
CA THR A 733 2.55 30.12 20.09
C THR A 733 1.66 30.92 21.03
N GLU A 734 1.21 32.11 20.63
CA GLU A 734 0.38 32.98 21.47
C GLU A 734 -1.02 32.42 21.70
N ASP A 735 -1.57 31.66 20.74
CA ASP A 735 -2.94 31.16 20.83
C ASP A 735 -3.05 29.98 21.81
N LYS A 736 -1.92 29.29 22.07
CA LYS A 736 -1.88 28.12 22.96
C LYS A 736 -2.46 28.38 24.35
N LYS A 737 -2.22 29.57 24.91
CA LYS A 737 -2.74 29.95 26.23
C LYS A 737 -4.27 30.09 26.27
N HIS A 738 -4.92 30.25 25.12
CA HIS A 738 -6.37 30.43 24.99
C HIS A 738 -7.13 29.12 24.82
N ILE A 739 -6.44 28.00 24.57
CA ILE A 739 -7.08 26.73 24.18
C ILE A 739 -7.01 25.70 25.32
N ASP A 740 -5.84 25.14 25.60
CA ASP A 740 -5.70 23.92 26.43
C ASP A 740 -4.42 23.92 27.30
N LEU A 741 -3.82 25.08 27.58
CA LEU A 741 -2.64 25.19 28.45
C LEU A 741 -2.87 24.58 29.86
N SER A 742 -4.12 24.52 30.30
CA SER A 742 -4.56 23.88 31.54
C SER A 742 -4.32 22.36 31.60
N SER A 743 -4.05 21.72 30.46
CA SER A 743 -3.67 20.30 30.39
C SER A 743 -2.23 20.01 30.84
N GLU A 744 -1.47 21.05 31.22
CA GLU A 744 -0.06 20.97 31.62
C GLU A 744 0.82 20.20 30.59
N PRO A 745 0.76 20.52 29.27
CA PRO A 745 1.34 19.67 28.24
C PRO A 745 2.87 19.76 28.16
N LEU A 746 3.50 18.73 27.57
CA LEU A 746 4.80 18.87 26.91
C LEU A 746 4.61 19.77 25.68
N ILE A 747 5.36 20.87 25.57
CA ILE A 747 5.23 21.79 24.43
C ILE A 747 6.55 21.85 23.69
N LEU A 748 6.59 21.40 22.43
CA LEU A 748 7.74 21.65 21.56
C LEU A 748 7.52 22.99 20.83
N VAL A 749 8.40 23.95 21.06
CA VAL A 749 8.31 25.31 20.52
C VAL A 749 9.32 25.45 19.38
N CYS A 750 8.83 25.61 18.15
CA CYS A 750 9.65 25.84 16.96
C CYS A 750 9.96 27.34 16.84
N ALA A 751 11.19 27.75 17.18
CA ALA A 751 11.61 29.15 17.26
C ALA A 751 12.94 29.46 16.54
N ALA A 752 13.48 28.52 15.75
CA ALA A 752 14.70 28.75 14.97
C ALA A 752 14.48 29.88 13.93
N GLY A 753 15.48 30.75 13.77
CA GLY A 753 15.43 31.95 12.92
C GLY A 753 14.59 33.12 13.46
N LEU A 754 13.96 33.00 14.64
CA LEU A 754 13.26 34.14 15.25
C LEU A 754 14.25 35.15 15.84
N SER A 755 13.98 36.44 15.65
CA SER A 755 14.83 37.52 16.14
C SER A 755 14.02 38.77 16.50
N GLY A 756 14.64 39.68 17.26
CA GLY A 756 14.00 40.94 17.66
C GLY A 756 12.73 40.72 18.49
N SER A 757 11.70 41.53 18.23
CA SER A 757 10.47 41.54 19.04
C SER A 757 9.69 40.22 18.99
N THR A 758 9.72 39.49 17.87
CA THR A 758 9.01 38.21 17.77
C THR A 758 9.65 37.13 18.67
N ALA A 759 10.98 37.12 18.80
CA ALA A 759 11.67 36.25 19.75
C ALA A 759 11.37 36.65 21.20
N ASP A 760 11.31 37.96 21.50
CA ASP A 760 10.95 38.46 22.83
C ASP A 760 9.52 38.06 23.22
N ASP A 761 8.56 38.13 22.29
CA ASP A 761 7.18 37.71 22.50
C ASP A 761 7.07 36.20 22.76
N VAL A 762 7.72 35.36 21.95
CA VAL A 762 7.76 33.91 22.17
C VAL A 762 8.41 33.56 23.50
N ALA A 763 9.48 34.23 23.90
CA ALA A 763 10.13 34.01 25.19
C ALA A 763 9.20 34.32 26.37
N LYS A 764 8.38 35.36 26.25
CA LYS A 764 7.34 35.69 27.24
C LYS A 764 6.26 34.61 27.30
N GLU A 765 5.80 34.09 26.17
CA GLU A 765 4.82 32.99 26.15
C GLU A 765 5.39 31.70 26.76
N ILE A 766 6.66 31.37 26.52
CA ILE A 766 7.34 30.23 27.17
C ILE A 766 7.36 30.39 28.69
N ALA A 767 7.62 31.60 29.21
CA ALA A 767 7.56 31.86 30.64
C ALA A 767 6.13 31.67 31.21
N ILE A 768 5.10 32.05 30.46
CA ILE A 768 3.69 31.79 30.82
C ILE A 768 3.42 30.28 30.83
N PHE A 769 3.84 29.54 29.80
CA PHE A 769 3.66 28.09 29.76
C PHE A 769 4.28 27.43 30.99
N ARG A 770 5.52 27.81 31.32
CA ARG A 770 6.24 27.30 32.47
C ARG A 770 5.55 27.62 33.79
N ALA A 771 5.04 28.84 33.96
CA ALA A 771 4.31 29.25 35.15
C ALA A 771 3.01 28.46 35.37
N HIS A 772 2.40 27.98 34.28
CA HIS A 772 1.21 27.12 34.27
C HIS A 772 1.56 25.62 34.22
N LYS A 773 2.77 25.24 34.68
CA LYS A 773 3.28 23.87 34.81
C LYS A 773 3.44 23.08 33.51
N ALA A 774 3.22 23.70 32.35
CA ALA A 774 3.60 23.08 31.10
C ALA A 774 5.13 22.89 31.03
N ALA A 775 5.55 22.04 30.09
CA ALA A 775 6.92 21.65 29.88
C ALA A 775 7.41 22.12 28.50
N PRO A 776 7.76 23.42 28.36
CA PRO A 776 8.26 23.93 27.09
C PRO A 776 9.68 23.43 26.81
N LEU A 777 9.88 22.80 25.66
CA LEU A 777 11.18 22.52 25.04
C LEU A 777 11.28 23.41 23.80
N VAL A 778 12.35 24.18 23.68
CA VAL A 778 12.44 25.23 22.65
C VAL A 778 13.54 24.89 21.66
N VAL A 779 13.21 24.86 20.38
CA VAL A 779 14.20 24.79 19.30
C VAL A 779 14.55 26.22 18.89
N ALA A 780 15.81 26.62 19.04
CA ALA A 780 16.23 28.00 18.84
C ALA A 780 17.67 28.07 18.31
N ASP A 781 18.03 29.21 17.77
CA ASP A 781 19.37 29.45 17.25
C ASP A 781 20.44 29.40 18.36
N GLU A 782 21.64 29.00 17.97
CA GLU A 782 22.82 29.05 18.82
C GLU A 782 23.06 30.43 19.42
N GLY A 783 23.39 30.44 20.71
CA GLY A 783 23.65 31.66 21.46
C GLY A 783 22.40 32.36 21.99
N GLU A 784 21.18 31.93 21.62
CA GLU A 784 19.96 32.54 22.15
C GLU A 784 19.78 32.24 23.65
N GLN A 785 19.61 33.29 24.45
CA GLN A 785 19.50 33.22 25.93
C GLN A 785 18.12 33.61 26.45
N ARG A 786 17.26 34.19 25.61
CA ARG A 786 15.92 34.66 26.00
C ARG A 786 15.02 33.53 26.51
N PHE A 787 15.23 32.31 26.01
CA PHE A 787 14.40 31.14 26.33
C PHE A 787 14.78 30.42 27.64
N ALA A 788 15.40 31.11 28.59
CA ALA A 788 15.84 30.55 29.88
C ALA A 788 14.71 29.93 30.74
N SER A 789 13.44 30.23 30.46
CA SER A 789 12.29 29.62 31.15
C SER A 789 11.92 28.23 30.61
N ALA A 790 12.52 27.80 29.49
CA ALA A 790 12.34 26.46 28.93
C ALA A 790 12.91 25.38 29.85
N LEU A 791 12.38 24.15 29.74
CA LEU A 791 12.99 22.98 30.37
C LEU A 791 14.27 22.54 29.68
N ALA A 792 14.32 22.70 28.35
CA ALA A 792 15.51 22.53 27.56
C ALA A 792 15.45 23.46 26.34
N VAL A 793 16.61 23.94 25.91
CA VAL A 793 16.79 24.66 24.66
C VAL A 793 17.62 23.77 23.74
N LEU A 794 17.02 23.34 22.63
CA LEU A 794 17.64 22.51 21.60
C LEU A 794 18.22 23.46 20.55
N GLN A 795 19.52 23.72 20.65
CA GLN A 795 20.19 24.72 19.82
C GLN A 795 20.48 24.20 18.41
N VAL A 796 20.21 25.04 17.40
CA VAL A 796 20.51 24.79 15.99
C VAL A 796 21.40 25.91 15.40
N PRO A 797 22.13 25.66 14.31
CA PRO A 797 22.92 26.71 13.65
C PRO A 797 22.07 27.92 13.25
N VAL A 798 22.68 29.10 13.26
CA VAL A 798 22.05 30.33 12.76
C VAL A 798 21.99 30.28 11.23
N VAL A 799 20.81 30.46 10.65
CA VAL A 799 20.55 30.50 9.20
C VAL A 799 19.62 31.67 8.85
N ASP A 800 19.39 31.95 7.56
CA ASP A 800 18.36 32.91 7.13
C ASP A 800 17.01 32.59 7.80
N ALA A 801 16.35 33.62 8.34
CA ALA A 801 15.11 33.48 9.10
C ALA A 801 13.97 32.80 8.31
N ARG A 802 13.99 32.88 6.97
CA ARG A 802 13.04 32.20 6.08
C ARG A 802 13.23 30.68 6.08
N LEU A 803 14.42 30.19 6.44
CA LEU A 803 14.81 28.78 6.37
C LEU A 803 14.93 28.09 7.74
N GLY A 804 14.93 28.85 8.85
CA GLY A 804 15.10 28.30 10.21
C GLY A 804 14.11 27.17 10.56
N PHE A 805 12.89 27.20 10.00
CA PHE A 805 11.90 26.14 10.22
C PHE A 805 12.37 24.75 9.76
N ILE A 806 13.27 24.67 8.77
CA ILE A 806 13.84 23.42 8.30
C ILE A 806 14.64 22.73 9.42
N LEU A 807 15.39 23.51 10.20
CA LEU A 807 16.16 23.00 11.34
C LEU A 807 15.24 22.62 12.52
N SER A 808 14.18 23.40 12.76
CA SER A 808 13.13 23.05 13.73
C SER A 808 12.49 21.68 13.41
N ALA A 809 12.19 21.42 12.15
CA ALA A 809 11.64 20.14 11.71
C ALA A 809 12.64 18.98 11.94
N MET A 810 13.94 19.18 11.65
CA MET A 810 14.97 18.17 11.86
C MET A 810 15.13 17.79 13.33
N VAL A 811 15.13 18.78 14.22
CA VAL A 811 15.11 18.51 15.67
C VAL A 811 13.86 17.72 16.07
N GLY A 812 12.69 18.07 15.53
CA GLY A 812 11.45 17.38 15.82
C GLY A 812 11.40 15.94 15.30
N HIS A 813 11.99 15.66 14.12
CA HIS A 813 12.12 14.31 13.57
C HIS A 813 13.01 13.44 14.47
N ILE A 814 14.18 13.94 14.88
CA ILE A 814 15.10 13.25 15.79
C ILE A 814 14.44 13.05 17.16
N PHE A 815 13.81 14.09 17.71
CA PHE A 815 13.08 14.00 18.97
C PHE A 815 11.98 12.95 18.92
N GLY A 816 11.24 12.86 17.81
CA GLY A 816 10.19 11.88 17.61
C GLY A 816 10.69 10.45 17.60
N TYR A 817 11.78 10.17 16.89
CA TYR A 817 12.43 8.86 16.90
C TYR A 817 12.86 8.48 18.32
N GLU A 818 13.58 9.37 19.01
CA GLU A 818 14.11 9.11 20.34
C GLU A 818 13.01 8.97 21.40
N ALA A 819 11.94 9.75 21.27
CA ALA A 819 10.77 9.64 22.13
C ALA A 819 10.06 8.30 21.92
N ALA A 820 9.84 7.88 20.67
CA ALA A 820 9.21 6.60 20.35
C ALA A 820 10.04 5.42 20.89
N MET A 821 11.36 5.46 20.72
CA MET A 821 12.30 4.49 21.31
C MET A 821 12.22 4.46 22.84
N ALA A 822 12.18 5.63 23.48
CA ALA A 822 12.08 5.73 24.93
C ALA A 822 10.77 5.15 25.48
N ILE A 823 9.67 5.32 24.75
CA ILE A 823 8.35 4.78 25.09
C ILE A 823 8.33 3.27 24.88
N ASP A 824 8.84 2.78 23.74
CA ASP A 824 8.90 1.35 23.43
C ASP A 824 9.71 0.57 24.48
N ALA A 825 10.84 1.12 24.91
CA ALA A 825 11.70 0.52 25.92
C ALA A 825 10.97 0.29 27.26
N GLN A 826 9.92 1.05 27.56
CA GLN A 826 9.11 0.85 28.77
C GLN A 826 8.35 -0.48 28.76
N ALA A 827 8.10 -1.06 27.59
CA ALA A 827 7.42 -2.35 27.44
C ALA A 827 8.33 -3.54 27.81
N GLN A 828 9.66 -3.34 27.87
CA GLN A 828 10.63 -4.43 27.98
C GLN A 828 10.43 -5.35 29.19
N PRO A 829 10.18 -4.84 30.43
CA PRO A 829 9.91 -5.72 31.57
C PRO A 829 8.70 -6.63 31.34
N MET A 830 7.69 -6.13 30.63
CA MET A 830 6.47 -6.89 30.32
C MET A 830 6.72 -7.93 29.23
N ARG A 831 7.49 -7.60 28.18
CA ARG A 831 7.87 -8.54 27.11
C ARG A 831 8.63 -9.74 27.66
N VAL A 832 9.62 -9.49 28.53
CA VAL A 832 10.40 -10.53 29.20
C VAL A 832 9.50 -11.45 30.03
N ALA A 833 8.58 -10.87 30.82
CA ALA A 833 7.63 -11.65 31.62
C ALA A 833 6.69 -12.48 30.75
N ARG A 834 6.10 -11.88 29.69
CA ARG A 834 5.17 -12.58 28.80
C ARG A 834 5.84 -13.75 28.07
N SER A 835 7.03 -13.53 27.52
CA SER A 835 7.79 -14.56 26.81
C SER A 835 8.12 -15.75 27.72
N ALA A 836 8.48 -15.50 28.98
CA ALA A 836 8.71 -16.57 29.96
C ALA A 836 7.44 -17.39 30.23
N ILE A 837 6.27 -16.74 30.33
CA ILE A 837 4.98 -17.42 30.51
C ILE A 837 4.63 -18.27 29.29
N GLU A 838 4.77 -17.73 28.07
CA GLU A 838 4.51 -18.46 26.82
C GLU A 838 5.41 -19.68 26.67
N GLN A 839 6.71 -19.55 26.97
CA GLN A 839 7.65 -20.67 26.93
C GLN A 839 7.33 -21.76 27.97
N ALA A 840 6.82 -21.37 29.14
CA ALA A 840 6.36 -22.33 30.14
C ALA A 840 5.10 -23.05 29.62
N ALA A 841 4.12 -22.32 29.07
CA ALA A 841 2.89 -22.87 28.53
C ALA A 841 3.10 -23.83 27.34
N ALA A 842 4.12 -23.59 26.51
CA ALA A 842 4.44 -24.43 25.35
C ALA A 842 4.99 -25.83 25.72
N ARG A 843 5.42 -26.05 26.97
CA ARG A 843 5.95 -27.35 27.41
C ARG A 843 4.80 -28.32 27.69
N SER A 844 4.58 -29.28 26.79
CA SER A 844 3.60 -30.35 26.99
C SER A 844 3.88 -31.12 28.30
N ASN A 845 2.87 -31.30 29.15
CA ASN A 845 2.86 -32.08 30.41
C ASN A 845 3.27 -31.39 31.74
N ILE A 846 3.31 -30.06 31.85
CA ILE A 846 3.54 -29.40 33.15
C ILE A 846 2.24 -28.95 33.82
N THR A 847 2.16 -29.04 35.16
CA THR A 847 1.05 -28.48 35.93
C THR A 847 1.21 -26.95 36.06
N GLY A 848 0.11 -26.21 36.24
CA GLY A 848 0.17 -24.75 36.39
C GLY A 848 1.07 -24.28 37.54
N GLU A 849 1.19 -25.07 38.61
CA GLU A 849 2.10 -24.81 39.73
C GLU A 849 3.58 -24.94 39.31
N THR A 850 3.91 -25.99 38.56
CA THR A 850 5.26 -26.18 37.99
C THR A 850 5.60 -25.09 36.97
N ALA A 851 4.62 -24.68 36.16
CA ALA A 851 4.77 -23.58 35.22
C ALA A 851 5.09 -22.27 35.96
N LEU A 852 4.34 -21.95 37.02
CA LEU A 852 4.55 -20.74 37.83
C LEU A 852 5.93 -20.73 38.51
N SER A 853 6.34 -21.83 39.13
CA SER A 853 7.68 -21.94 39.73
C SER A 853 8.80 -21.82 38.69
N SER A 854 8.57 -22.24 37.45
CA SER A 854 9.59 -22.15 36.39
C SER A 854 9.85 -20.72 35.90
N VAL A 855 8.91 -19.79 36.13
CA VAL A 855 8.99 -18.39 35.68
C VAL A 855 9.19 -17.39 36.82
N GLU A 856 9.11 -17.83 38.08
CA GLU A 856 9.13 -16.98 39.29
C GLU A 856 10.29 -15.96 39.30
N MET A 857 11.53 -16.42 39.07
CA MET A 857 12.71 -15.54 39.05
C MET A 857 12.64 -14.44 37.98
N VAL A 858 12.10 -14.77 36.81
CA VAL A 858 11.93 -13.80 35.71
C VAL A 858 10.82 -12.81 36.06
N LEU A 859 9.72 -13.30 36.64
CA LEU A 859 8.60 -12.46 37.08
C LEU A 859 9.01 -11.48 38.19
N GLU A 860 9.86 -11.89 39.14
CA GLU A 860 10.36 -10.99 40.21
C GLU A 860 11.17 -9.81 39.65
N GLN A 861 12.06 -10.08 38.70
CA GLN A 861 12.88 -9.05 38.04
C GLN A 861 12.00 -8.09 37.25
N SER A 862 11.10 -8.63 36.42
CA SER A 862 10.14 -7.85 35.64
C SER A 862 9.20 -7.03 36.52
N ALA A 863 8.71 -7.59 37.62
CA ALA A 863 7.84 -6.89 38.56
C ALA A 863 8.56 -5.73 39.25
N THR A 864 9.82 -5.91 39.65
CA THR A 864 10.63 -4.85 40.26
C THR A 864 10.76 -3.66 39.30
N ALA A 865 11.19 -3.91 38.06
CA ALA A 865 11.30 -2.86 37.05
C ALA A 865 9.95 -2.19 36.74
N PHE A 866 8.86 -2.96 36.67
CA PHE A 866 7.51 -2.43 36.48
C PHE A 866 7.09 -1.50 37.65
N PHE A 867 7.22 -1.94 38.90
CA PHE A 867 6.84 -1.10 40.04
C PHE A 867 7.72 0.15 40.18
N ASP A 868 8.99 0.10 39.80
CA ASP A 868 9.88 1.26 39.77
C ASP A 868 9.42 2.31 38.74
N GLY A 869 9.01 1.87 37.55
CA GLY A 869 8.43 2.75 36.54
C GLY A 869 7.11 3.39 37.01
N VAL A 870 6.25 2.63 37.70
CA VAL A 870 5.01 3.19 38.28
C VAL A 870 5.32 4.23 39.35
N ARG A 871 6.30 3.98 40.24
CA ARG A 871 6.69 4.91 41.31
C ARG A 871 7.34 6.20 40.78
N SER A 872 8.15 6.10 39.73
CA SER A 872 8.78 7.26 39.09
C SER A 872 7.81 8.05 38.20
N GLY A 873 6.64 7.49 37.89
CA GLY A 873 5.67 8.07 36.96
C GLY A 873 6.08 7.95 35.50
N SER A 874 7.07 7.11 35.17
CA SER A 874 7.55 6.94 33.80
C SER A 874 6.45 6.48 32.85
N TYR A 875 5.50 5.67 33.34
CA TYR A 875 4.39 5.13 32.55
C TYR A 875 3.23 6.11 32.34
N ASN A 876 3.16 7.23 33.08
CA ASN A 876 1.99 8.12 33.12
C ASN A 876 1.59 8.69 31.75
N GLY A 877 2.54 8.77 30.80
CA GLY A 877 2.26 9.28 29.47
C GLY A 877 1.61 8.28 28.52
N HIS A 878 1.76 6.97 28.75
CA HIS A 878 1.56 5.97 27.69
C HIS A 878 0.90 4.67 28.14
N LEU A 879 0.95 4.31 29.43
CA LEU A 879 0.23 3.16 29.97
C LEU A 879 -1.05 3.63 30.65
N GLU A 880 -2.18 3.02 30.34
CA GLU A 880 -3.43 3.30 31.01
C GLU A 880 -3.37 2.94 32.50
N ALA A 881 -4.04 3.74 33.33
CA ALA A 881 -4.09 3.49 34.77
C ALA A 881 -4.78 2.16 35.10
N SER A 882 -5.78 1.77 34.32
CA SER A 882 -6.47 0.46 34.35
C SER A 882 -5.49 -0.68 34.08
N SER A 883 -4.73 -0.58 33.00
CA SER A 883 -3.72 -1.59 32.60
C SER A 883 -2.62 -1.70 33.63
N ALA A 884 -2.09 -0.57 34.10
CA ALA A 884 -1.08 -0.53 35.16
C ALA A 884 -1.57 -1.19 36.47
N LEU A 885 -2.80 -0.89 36.89
CA LEU A 885 -3.41 -1.50 38.07
C LEU A 885 -3.58 -3.02 37.89
N LYS A 886 -4.10 -3.45 36.74
CA LYS A 886 -4.35 -4.86 36.44
C LYS A 886 -3.05 -5.67 36.42
N ILE A 887 -2.03 -5.19 35.72
CA ILE A 887 -0.70 -5.82 35.67
C ILE A 887 -0.10 -5.88 37.09
N GLY A 888 -0.13 -4.77 37.82
CA GLY A 888 0.41 -4.69 39.17
C GLY A 888 -0.27 -5.63 40.16
N SER A 889 -1.59 -5.82 40.05
CA SER A 889 -2.35 -6.76 40.90
C SER A 889 -2.03 -8.21 40.54
N LEU A 890 -2.07 -8.57 39.24
CA LEU A 890 -1.78 -9.92 38.77
C LEU A 890 -0.34 -10.37 39.07
N LEU A 891 0.64 -9.46 38.97
CA LEU A 891 2.02 -9.73 39.39
C LEU A 891 2.11 -10.07 40.89
N ARG A 892 1.32 -9.42 41.76
CA ARG A 892 1.30 -9.72 43.20
C ARG A 892 0.69 -11.09 43.49
N PHE A 893 -0.33 -11.52 42.74
CA PHE A 893 -0.87 -12.88 42.83
C PHE A 893 0.13 -13.91 42.32
N ALA A 894 0.77 -13.66 41.17
CA ALA A 894 1.75 -14.57 40.58
C ALA A 894 2.98 -14.78 41.48
N LEU A 895 3.44 -13.72 42.16
CA LEU A 895 4.58 -13.76 43.09
C LEU A 895 4.20 -14.16 44.53
N GLY A 896 2.96 -14.59 44.77
CA GLY A 896 2.50 -15.02 46.11
C GLY A 896 2.47 -13.91 47.17
N SER A 897 2.53 -12.64 46.77
CA SER A 897 2.41 -11.49 47.68
C SER A 897 0.98 -11.30 48.21
N VAL A 898 -0.02 -11.83 47.49
CA VAL A 898 -1.44 -11.83 47.87
C VAL A 898 -1.98 -13.25 47.77
N PRO A 899 -2.76 -13.75 48.75
CA PRO A 899 -3.32 -15.10 48.71
C PRO A 899 -4.33 -15.30 47.56
N LEU A 900 -4.27 -16.44 46.88
CA LEU A 900 -5.14 -16.78 45.74
C LEU A 900 -6.63 -16.84 46.11
N GLU A 901 -6.97 -17.05 47.38
CA GLU A 901 -8.35 -16.99 47.87
C GLU A 901 -8.97 -15.60 47.64
N SER A 902 -8.15 -14.55 47.61
CA SER A 902 -8.59 -13.18 47.34
C SER A 902 -8.86 -12.92 45.86
N TYR A 903 -8.37 -13.78 44.96
CA TYR A 903 -8.51 -13.61 43.51
C TYR A 903 -9.97 -13.58 43.05
N GLN A 904 -10.81 -14.42 43.66
CA GLN A 904 -12.24 -14.50 43.32
C GLN A 904 -12.98 -13.21 43.66
N ILE A 905 -12.55 -12.49 44.71
CA ILE A 905 -13.15 -11.22 45.11
C ILE A 905 -12.85 -10.13 44.07
N GLU A 906 -11.64 -10.14 43.51
CA GLU A 906 -11.16 -9.11 42.59
C GLU A 906 -11.56 -9.37 41.13
N TYR A 907 -11.50 -10.63 40.67
CA TYR A 907 -11.70 -11.01 39.28
C TYR A 907 -12.92 -11.90 39.01
N GLY A 908 -13.68 -12.28 40.05
CA GLY A 908 -14.93 -13.03 39.91
C GLY A 908 -14.79 -14.51 39.52
N LYS A 909 -13.57 -15.04 39.41
CA LYS A 909 -13.27 -16.45 39.12
C LYS A 909 -12.28 -17.05 40.12
N VAL A 910 -12.26 -18.38 40.25
CA VAL A 910 -11.36 -19.07 41.19
C VAL A 910 -9.91 -18.88 40.76
N GLY A 911 -9.08 -18.34 41.66
CA GLY A 911 -7.65 -18.15 41.42
C GLY A 911 -6.90 -19.48 41.50
N THR A 912 -6.39 -19.96 40.37
CA THR A 912 -5.43 -21.07 40.31
C THR A 912 -4.14 -20.58 39.65
N PRO A 913 -2.98 -21.21 39.88
CA PRO A 913 -1.73 -20.80 39.25
C PRO A 913 -1.82 -20.65 37.72
N ALA A 914 -2.51 -21.59 37.05
CA ALA A 914 -2.75 -21.52 35.60
C ALA A 914 -3.59 -20.30 35.21
N VAL A 915 -4.73 -20.08 35.89
CA VAL A 915 -5.62 -18.93 35.61
C VAL A 915 -4.91 -17.59 35.83
N VAL A 916 -4.06 -17.49 36.86
CA VAL A 916 -3.28 -16.27 37.14
C VAL A 916 -2.26 -16.03 36.03
N LEU A 917 -1.56 -17.07 35.56
CA LEU A 917 -0.61 -16.94 34.46
C LEU A 917 -1.29 -16.54 33.15
N ASP A 918 -2.44 -17.12 32.83
CA ASP A 918 -3.21 -16.78 31.63
C ASP A 918 -3.69 -15.32 31.66
N ASP A 919 -4.27 -14.89 32.78
CA ASP A 919 -4.73 -13.50 32.94
C ASP A 919 -3.57 -12.50 32.97
N LEU A 920 -2.44 -12.88 33.59
CA LEU A 920 -1.22 -12.08 33.61
C LEU A 920 -0.67 -11.95 32.19
N ALA A 921 -0.57 -13.03 31.43
CA ALA A 921 -0.14 -12.99 30.03
C ALA A 921 -1.04 -12.05 29.21
N ALA A 922 -2.37 -12.16 29.35
CA ALA A 922 -3.31 -11.28 28.67
C ALA A 922 -3.14 -9.80 29.09
N ALA A 923 -2.95 -9.52 30.38
CA ALA A 923 -2.73 -8.16 30.87
C ALA A 923 -1.38 -7.58 30.42
N LEU A 924 -0.32 -8.40 30.40
CA LEU A 924 0.99 -8.02 29.88
C LEU A 924 0.91 -7.72 28.38
N THR A 925 0.20 -8.54 27.59
CA THR A 925 -0.04 -8.24 26.16
C THR A 925 -0.67 -6.86 25.99
N LEU A 926 -1.73 -6.54 26.71
CA LEU A 926 -2.36 -5.21 26.65
C LEU A 926 -1.38 -4.08 26.99
N GLY A 927 -0.62 -4.21 28.08
CA GLY A 927 0.38 -3.20 28.46
C GLY A 927 1.49 -3.03 27.43
N ILE A 928 1.96 -4.14 26.85
CA ILE A 928 2.95 -4.12 25.77
C ILE A 928 2.35 -3.43 24.53
N GLU A 929 1.10 -3.69 24.18
CA GLU A 929 0.44 -3.06 23.05
C GLU A 929 0.28 -1.54 23.21
N GLU A 930 0.02 -1.06 24.42
CA GLU A 930 -0.07 0.38 24.73
C GLU A 930 1.30 1.08 24.62
N LEU A 931 2.38 0.38 24.97
CA LEU A 931 3.74 0.95 25.03
C LEU A 931 4.57 0.73 23.75
N THR A 932 4.29 -0.31 22.98
CA THR A 932 5.10 -0.64 21.79
C THR A 932 5.03 0.44 20.73
N ARG A 933 6.19 0.82 20.17
CA ARG A 933 6.34 1.76 19.04
C ARG A 933 7.15 1.08 17.94
N PRO A 934 6.52 0.47 16.92
CA PRO A 934 7.25 0.05 15.73
C PRO A 934 7.76 1.32 15.03
N ILE A 935 9.07 1.49 14.88
CA ILE A 935 9.64 2.75 14.39
C ILE A 935 9.46 2.93 12.88
N ASP A 936 9.67 1.86 12.11
CA ASP A 936 9.52 1.87 10.65
C ASP A 936 8.05 1.66 10.20
N ALA A 937 7.15 1.40 11.15
CA ALA A 937 5.74 1.09 10.92
C ALA A 937 4.81 1.96 11.76
N ILE A 938 3.50 1.89 11.51
CA ILE A 938 2.50 2.67 12.27
C ILE A 938 1.32 1.75 12.62
N LYS A 939 1.02 1.61 13.93
CA LYS A 939 0.16 0.58 14.53
C LYS A 939 -1.25 0.48 13.92
N HIS A 940 -1.84 1.62 13.56
CA HIS A 940 -3.23 1.71 13.05
C HIS A 940 -3.37 2.63 11.84
N GLN A 941 -2.33 2.78 11.02
CA GLN A 941 -2.44 3.68 9.88
C GLN A 941 -3.08 2.99 8.67
N ALA A 942 -4.23 3.48 8.28
CA ALA A 942 -4.76 3.32 6.92
C ALA A 942 -4.01 4.25 5.95
N LYS A 943 -2.66 4.22 5.94
CA LYS A 943 -1.86 4.98 4.98
C LYS A 943 -1.98 4.29 3.64
N THR A 944 -3.06 4.57 2.91
CA THR A 944 -3.22 4.29 1.48
C THR A 944 -2.59 2.97 1.04
N VAL A 945 -2.97 1.86 1.67
CA VAL A 945 -3.29 0.67 0.87
C VAL A 945 -4.71 0.93 0.45
N THR A 946 -4.84 1.85 -0.51
CA THR A 946 -5.96 2.17 -1.38
C THR A 946 -7.30 1.52 -1.00
N VAL A 947 -7.78 1.80 0.21
CA VAL A 947 -9.20 2.00 0.44
C VAL A 947 -9.48 3.34 -0.22
N GLY A 948 -9.37 3.37 -1.55
CA GLY A 948 -9.98 4.41 -2.34
C GLY A 948 -11.37 4.48 -1.77
N ILE A 949 -11.78 5.68 -1.37
CA ILE A 949 -13.19 5.95 -1.17
C ILE A 949 -13.75 5.66 -2.56
N SER A 950 -14.19 4.42 -2.80
CA SER A 950 -14.74 3.99 -4.06
C SER A 950 -16.06 4.72 -4.12
N ARG A 951 -15.99 5.98 -4.53
CA ARG A 951 -17.13 6.71 -5.04
C ARG A 951 -17.44 6.16 -6.44
N SER A 952 -17.41 4.84 -6.61
CA SER A 952 -17.97 4.13 -7.76
C SER A 952 -19.43 4.53 -7.95
N ASP A 953 -20.10 4.93 -6.86
CA ASP A 953 -21.43 5.53 -6.89
C ASP A 953 -21.48 6.84 -7.68
N GLU A 954 -20.46 7.71 -7.64
CA GLU A 954 -20.47 8.96 -8.41
C GLU A 954 -20.46 8.69 -9.91
N THR A 955 -19.60 7.78 -10.38
CA THR A 955 -19.57 7.42 -11.80
C THR A 955 -20.86 6.72 -12.25
N LEU A 956 -21.51 5.94 -11.37
CA LEU A 956 -22.80 5.31 -11.67
C LEU A 956 -23.96 6.31 -11.70
N LEU A 957 -23.84 7.45 -11.00
CA LEU A 957 -24.84 8.52 -11.03
C LEU A 957 -24.75 9.36 -12.32
N GLU A 958 -23.61 9.33 -13.02
CA GLU A 958 -23.39 10.01 -14.30
C GLU A 958 -23.93 9.24 -15.52
N VAL A 959 -24.27 7.95 -15.35
CA VAL A 959 -24.90 7.11 -16.40
C VAL A 959 -26.20 7.74 -16.88
N ALA A 960 -26.49 7.71 -18.18
CA ALA A 960 -27.60 8.46 -18.77
C ALA A 960 -28.97 8.12 -18.15
N LEU A 961 -29.29 6.83 -17.94
CA LEU A 961 -30.52 6.42 -17.25
C LEU A 961 -30.57 6.83 -15.76
N ALA A 962 -29.43 6.83 -15.06
CA ALA A 962 -29.36 7.29 -13.67
C ALA A 962 -29.51 8.81 -13.57
N SER A 963 -28.82 9.57 -14.43
CA SER A 963 -28.97 11.02 -14.57
C SER A 963 -30.41 11.38 -14.91
N ALA A 964 -31.05 10.68 -15.85
CA ALA A 964 -32.45 10.91 -16.19
C ALA A 964 -33.40 10.68 -15.01
N ALA A 965 -33.10 9.71 -14.13
CA ALA A 965 -33.88 9.50 -12.91
C ALA A 965 -33.68 10.64 -11.88
N LEU A 966 -32.45 11.12 -11.71
CA LEU A 966 -32.12 12.25 -10.83
C LEU A 966 -32.74 13.56 -11.34
N GLU A 967 -32.67 13.81 -12.65
CA GLU A 967 -33.31 14.95 -13.32
C GLU A 967 -34.84 14.90 -13.21
N ALA A 968 -35.42 13.70 -13.20
CA ALA A 968 -36.84 13.47 -12.89
C ALA A 968 -37.19 13.76 -11.40
N GLY A 969 -36.17 14.03 -10.58
CA GLY A 969 -36.27 14.43 -9.19
C GLY A 969 -36.05 13.30 -8.19
N ALA A 970 -35.62 12.10 -8.62
CA ALA A 970 -35.29 11.02 -7.69
C ALA A 970 -34.16 11.48 -6.72
N PRO A 971 -34.27 11.27 -5.40
CA PRO A 971 -33.24 11.69 -4.47
C PRO A 971 -32.03 10.75 -4.61
N ARG A 972 -30.83 11.34 -4.66
CA ARG A 972 -29.56 10.59 -4.80
C ARG A 972 -29.42 9.49 -3.75
N ASP A 973 -29.77 9.78 -2.49
CA ASP A 973 -29.69 8.87 -1.35
C ASP A 973 -30.76 7.76 -1.36
N ARG A 974 -31.67 7.74 -2.34
CA ARG A 974 -32.77 6.78 -2.44
C ARG A 974 -32.69 5.84 -3.63
N LEU A 975 -31.68 5.99 -4.49
CA LEU A 975 -31.36 5.01 -5.52
C LEU A 975 -30.34 4.03 -4.92
N SER A 976 -30.74 2.78 -4.71
CA SER A 976 -29.80 1.76 -4.22
C SER A 976 -28.69 1.51 -5.24
N TYR A 977 -27.52 1.10 -4.77
CA TYR A 977 -26.40 0.67 -5.63
C TYR A 977 -26.85 -0.37 -6.67
N ALA A 978 -27.61 -1.38 -6.25
CA ALA A 978 -28.17 -2.39 -7.15
C ALA A 978 -29.08 -1.78 -8.25
N SER A 979 -29.85 -0.73 -7.92
CA SER A 979 -30.65 -0.01 -8.92
C SER A 979 -29.77 0.78 -9.88
N LEU A 980 -28.76 1.50 -9.38
CA LEU A 980 -27.82 2.26 -10.20
C LEU A 980 -27.04 1.35 -11.16
N ARG A 981 -26.57 0.20 -10.68
CA ARG A 981 -25.89 -0.79 -11.51
C ARG A 981 -26.81 -1.40 -12.56
N THR A 982 -28.06 -1.73 -12.19
CA THR A 982 -29.05 -2.23 -13.18
C THR A 982 -29.37 -1.17 -14.24
N LEU A 983 -29.43 0.12 -13.87
CA LEU A 983 -29.64 1.21 -14.83
C LEU A 983 -28.43 1.34 -15.77
N ALA A 984 -27.21 1.22 -15.26
CA ALA A 984 -26.00 1.18 -16.08
C ALA A 984 -25.97 0.00 -17.06
N ASP A 985 -26.39 -1.18 -16.61
CA ASP A 985 -26.47 -2.37 -17.47
C ASP A 985 -27.58 -2.26 -18.53
N LEU A 986 -28.66 -1.52 -18.25
CA LEU A 986 -29.76 -1.28 -19.19
C LEU A 986 -29.48 -0.15 -20.19
N ASP A 987 -28.53 0.75 -19.90
CA ASP A 987 -28.24 1.94 -20.70
C ASP A 987 -27.95 1.63 -22.18
N PRO A 988 -27.13 0.60 -22.54
CA PRO A 988 -26.86 0.26 -23.94
C PRO A 988 -28.09 -0.18 -24.75
N ALA A 989 -29.17 -0.58 -24.06
CA ALA A 989 -30.42 -0.95 -24.72
C ALA A 989 -31.29 0.26 -25.05
N VAL A 990 -31.03 1.43 -24.47
CA VAL A 990 -31.88 2.63 -24.57
C VAL A 990 -31.28 3.64 -25.56
N ASP A 991 -32.06 4.00 -26.57
CA ASP A 991 -31.74 5.03 -27.57
C ASP A 991 -32.03 6.44 -27.02
N GLU A 992 -33.19 6.63 -26.38
CA GLU A 992 -33.63 7.94 -25.89
C GLU A 992 -34.56 7.82 -24.67
N VAL A 993 -34.45 8.75 -23.72
CA VAL A 993 -35.44 8.94 -22.64
C VAL A 993 -36.46 10.01 -23.04
N LEU A 994 -37.68 9.59 -23.36
CA LEU A 994 -38.74 10.43 -23.93
C LEU A 994 -39.53 11.24 -22.88
N GLY A 995 -39.50 10.80 -21.62
CA GLY A 995 -40.21 11.45 -20.53
C GLY A 995 -40.15 10.68 -19.22
N HIS A 996 -40.75 11.24 -18.18
CA HIS A 996 -40.79 10.60 -16.87
C HIS A 996 -42.10 10.87 -16.12
N THR A 997 -42.46 9.97 -15.22
CA THR A 997 -43.45 10.21 -14.16
C THR A 997 -42.89 9.74 -12.83
N ARG A 998 -42.86 10.66 -11.87
CA ARG A 998 -42.39 10.36 -10.52
C ARG A 998 -43.55 10.21 -9.56
N TYR A 999 -43.47 9.21 -8.69
CA TYR A 999 -44.48 8.85 -7.73
C TYR A 999 -43.93 8.86 -6.30
N ARG A 1000 -44.77 9.27 -5.35
CA ARG A 1000 -44.59 9.02 -3.92
C ARG A 1000 -45.47 7.85 -3.50
N ILE A 1001 -44.95 6.98 -2.65
CA ILE A 1001 -45.69 5.84 -2.09
C ILE A 1001 -45.90 6.09 -0.60
N GLU A 1002 -47.15 5.94 -0.15
CA GLU A 1002 -47.56 6.14 1.25
C GLU A 1002 -48.26 4.89 1.79
N GLY A 1003 -47.97 4.52 3.04
CA GLY A 1003 -48.63 3.40 3.72
C GLY A 1003 -48.17 2.00 3.28
N LEU A 1004 -46.95 1.87 2.75
CA LEU A 1004 -46.30 0.59 2.49
C LEU A 1004 -45.45 0.20 3.71
N ASP A 1005 -45.72 -0.95 4.32
CA ASP A 1005 -44.92 -1.53 5.41
C ASP A 1005 -43.86 -2.53 4.87
N GLU A 1006 -42.99 -3.04 5.74
CA GLU A 1006 -41.90 -3.95 5.35
C GLU A 1006 -42.39 -5.27 4.73
N GLU A 1007 -43.59 -5.76 5.14
CA GLU A 1007 -44.22 -6.97 4.62
C GLU A 1007 -45.10 -6.74 3.38
N GLY A 1008 -45.33 -5.49 2.96
CA GLY A 1008 -46.17 -5.17 1.81
C GLY A 1008 -47.67 -5.35 2.05
N LYS A 1009 -48.13 -5.42 3.29
CA LYS A 1009 -49.52 -5.67 3.68
C LYS A 1009 -50.16 -4.39 4.18
N GLY A 1010 -50.72 -3.60 3.26
CA GLY A 1010 -51.46 -2.40 3.61
C GLY A 1010 -52.25 -1.79 2.44
N ASP A 1011 -53.12 -0.84 2.76
CA ASP A 1011 -53.91 -0.06 1.79
C ASP A 1011 -53.03 1.05 1.16
N ALA A 1012 -51.88 0.65 0.60
CA ALA A 1012 -50.82 1.54 0.14
C ALA A 1012 -51.29 2.40 -1.04
N ARG A 1013 -50.90 3.68 -1.03
CA ARG A 1013 -51.28 4.67 -2.04
C ARG A 1013 -50.06 5.14 -2.82
N VAL A 1014 -50.28 5.45 -4.09
CA VAL A 1014 -49.29 5.97 -5.04
C VAL A 1014 -49.78 7.28 -5.63
N ILE A 1015 -49.01 8.34 -5.43
CA ILE A 1015 -49.38 9.71 -5.76
C ILE A 1015 -48.36 10.26 -6.75
N VAL A 1016 -48.82 10.87 -7.84
CA VAL A 1016 -47.92 11.53 -8.81
C VAL A 1016 -47.37 12.80 -8.18
N VAL A 1017 -46.04 12.95 -8.18
CA VAL A 1017 -45.34 14.14 -7.66
C VAL A 1017 -44.65 14.95 -8.75
N GLY A 1018 -44.42 14.37 -9.94
CA GLY A 1018 -43.78 15.08 -11.05
C GLY A 1018 -43.97 14.38 -12.40
N ARG A 1019 -44.00 15.16 -13.49
CA ARG A 1019 -44.05 14.67 -14.87
C ARG A 1019 -43.21 15.53 -15.81
N GLY A 1020 -42.47 14.90 -16.70
CA GLY A 1020 -41.65 15.53 -17.73
C GLY A 1020 -41.76 14.84 -19.08
N GLY A 1021 -41.30 15.52 -20.14
CA GLY A 1021 -41.34 15.01 -21.52
C GLY A 1021 -42.75 14.65 -21.99
N ILE A 1022 -42.87 13.54 -22.71
CA ILE A 1022 -44.15 13.06 -23.27
C ILE A 1022 -45.21 12.76 -22.19
N SER A 1023 -44.79 12.50 -20.95
CA SER A 1023 -45.66 12.07 -19.85
C SER A 1023 -46.58 13.16 -19.33
N ARG A 1024 -46.29 14.43 -19.63
CA ARG A 1024 -47.19 15.56 -19.31
C ARG A 1024 -48.58 15.38 -19.94
N ASN A 1025 -48.65 14.72 -21.08
CA ASN A 1025 -49.88 14.53 -21.86
C ASN A 1025 -50.47 13.11 -21.73
N ILE A 1026 -49.91 12.25 -20.86
CA ILE A 1026 -50.37 10.86 -20.65
C ILE A 1026 -51.23 10.82 -19.37
N GLU A 1027 -52.48 10.38 -19.47
CA GLU A 1027 -53.36 10.21 -18.30
C GLU A 1027 -52.92 8.97 -17.49
N SER A 1028 -52.64 9.11 -16.19
CA SER A 1028 -52.22 8.00 -15.34
C SER A 1028 -53.42 7.43 -14.61
N ARG A 1029 -53.53 6.09 -14.51
CA ARG A 1029 -54.57 5.43 -13.67
C ARG A 1029 -54.60 5.98 -12.25
N THR A 1030 -53.43 6.34 -11.72
CA THR A 1030 -53.26 6.88 -10.36
C THR A 1030 -53.99 8.21 -10.15
N ASP A 1031 -54.28 8.94 -11.23
CA ASP A 1031 -55.02 10.22 -11.17
C ASP A 1031 -56.50 9.98 -10.80
N ARG A 1032 -57.05 8.79 -11.14
CA ARG A 1032 -58.43 8.41 -10.81
C ARG A 1032 -58.51 7.46 -9.60
N ASN A 1033 -57.51 6.63 -9.38
CA ASN A 1033 -57.45 5.68 -8.27
C ASN A 1033 -56.02 5.54 -7.72
N PRO A 1034 -55.73 6.13 -6.55
CA PRO A 1034 -54.39 6.17 -5.98
C PRO A 1034 -53.95 4.84 -5.33
N THR A 1035 -54.76 3.78 -5.34
CA THR A 1035 -54.37 2.49 -4.72
C THR A 1035 -53.18 1.88 -5.47
N LEU A 1036 -52.11 1.50 -4.76
CA LEU A 1036 -50.92 0.86 -5.32
C LEU A 1036 -51.24 -0.60 -5.73
N ARG A 1037 -51.31 -0.88 -7.03
CA ARG A 1037 -51.64 -2.20 -7.59
C ARG A 1037 -50.93 -2.45 -8.93
N GLY A 1038 -50.80 -3.72 -9.31
CA GLY A 1038 -50.21 -4.15 -10.58
C GLY A 1038 -48.68 -4.03 -10.58
N THR A 1039 -48.07 -3.72 -11.72
CA THR A 1039 -46.61 -3.64 -11.89
C THR A 1039 -45.95 -2.68 -10.88
N LYS A 1040 -46.58 -1.54 -10.57
CA LYS A 1040 -46.07 -0.59 -9.56
C LYS A 1040 -46.01 -1.20 -8.15
N HIS A 1041 -46.97 -2.05 -7.80
CA HIS A 1041 -46.96 -2.76 -6.52
C HIS A 1041 -45.85 -3.82 -6.48
N GLN A 1042 -45.70 -4.58 -7.57
CA GLN A 1042 -44.64 -5.58 -7.70
C GLN A 1042 -43.25 -4.95 -7.57
N VAL A 1043 -42.97 -3.86 -8.28
CA VAL A 1043 -41.68 -3.16 -8.20
C VAL A 1043 -41.42 -2.62 -6.79
N ALA A 1044 -42.45 -2.09 -6.12
CA ALA A 1044 -42.31 -1.59 -4.76
C ALA A 1044 -41.98 -2.70 -3.74
N LEU A 1045 -42.42 -3.94 -3.97
CA LEU A 1045 -42.12 -5.10 -3.13
C LEU A 1045 -40.79 -5.76 -3.47
N GLU A 1046 -40.51 -5.95 -4.75
CA GLU A 1046 -39.27 -6.56 -5.23
C GLU A 1046 -38.06 -5.65 -5.02
N ARG A 1047 -38.27 -4.32 -4.88
CA ARG A 1047 -37.23 -3.30 -4.65
C ARG A 1047 -36.12 -3.33 -5.71
N ARG A 1048 -36.46 -3.77 -6.92
CA ARG A 1048 -35.56 -3.94 -8.06
C ARG A 1048 -36.11 -3.21 -9.28
N VAL A 1049 -35.22 -2.70 -10.11
CA VAL A 1049 -35.58 -2.10 -11.40
C VAL A 1049 -36.35 -3.11 -12.25
N PHE A 1050 -37.34 -2.61 -13.00
CA PHE A 1050 -38.19 -3.43 -13.84
C PHE A 1050 -38.51 -2.73 -15.15
N VAL A 1051 -38.33 -3.46 -16.25
CA VAL A 1051 -38.66 -3.04 -17.61
C VAL A 1051 -39.98 -3.69 -18.03
N ALA A 1052 -40.91 -2.90 -18.56
CA ALA A 1052 -42.18 -3.40 -19.07
C ALA A 1052 -42.67 -2.62 -20.28
N ARG A 1053 -43.73 -3.13 -20.92
CA ARG A 1053 -44.53 -2.36 -21.88
C ARG A 1053 -45.83 -1.85 -21.26
N GLY A 1054 -46.23 -0.64 -21.59
CA GLY A 1054 -47.50 -0.05 -21.15
C GLY A 1054 -48.69 -0.84 -21.71
N ARG A 1055 -49.59 -1.30 -20.83
CA ARG A 1055 -50.73 -2.16 -21.26
C ARG A 1055 -51.73 -1.48 -22.20
N SER A 1056 -51.76 -0.14 -22.23
CA SER A 1056 -52.71 0.66 -23.01
C SER A 1056 -52.12 1.27 -24.27
N ASP A 1057 -50.79 1.41 -24.33
CA ASP A 1057 -50.08 2.16 -25.36
C ASP A 1057 -48.81 1.46 -25.89
N ASP A 1058 -48.52 0.26 -25.40
CA ASP A 1058 -47.37 -0.60 -25.73
C ASP A 1058 -45.98 0.06 -25.60
N ARG A 1059 -45.91 1.21 -24.93
CA ARG A 1059 -44.66 1.97 -24.80
C ARG A 1059 -43.71 1.32 -23.80
N PRO A 1060 -42.40 1.25 -24.10
CA PRO A 1060 -41.45 0.71 -23.15
C PRO A 1060 -41.21 1.69 -22.00
N VAL A 1061 -41.19 1.15 -20.79
CA VAL A 1061 -41.06 1.89 -19.54
C VAL A 1061 -40.11 1.18 -18.59
N ILE A 1062 -39.27 1.97 -17.93
CA ILE A 1062 -38.36 1.50 -16.87
C ILE A 1062 -38.89 2.03 -15.53
N PHE A 1063 -39.18 1.13 -14.60
CA PHE A 1063 -39.60 1.44 -13.24
C PHE A 1063 -38.40 1.35 -12.30
N ILE A 1064 -38.15 2.45 -11.58
CA ILE A 1064 -37.00 2.62 -10.70
C ILE A 1064 -37.54 2.87 -9.27
N PRO A 1065 -37.35 1.93 -8.32
CA PRO A 1065 -37.79 2.12 -6.95
C PRO A 1065 -36.90 3.13 -6.21
N GLU A 1066 -37.52 4.02 -5.41
CA GLU A 1066 -36.81 4.95 -4.51
C GLU A 1066 -36.93 4.42 -3.07
N LEU A 1067 -35.82 3.95 -2.50
CA LEU A 1067 -35.77 3.29 -1.20
C LEU A 1067 -35.34 4.25 -0.09
N LYS A 1068 -35.93 4.11 1.10
CA LYS A 1068 -35.45 4.72 2.34
C LYS A 1068 -35.59 3.68 3.45
N ASP A 1069 -34.52 3.41 4.19
CA ASP A 1069 -34.51 2.40 5.26
C ASP A 1069 -35.03 1.03 4.77
N ASN A 1070 -34.61 0.62 3.57
CA ASN A 1070 -35.06 -0.60 2.87
C ASN A 1070 -36.57 -0.66 2.53
N VAL A 1071 -37.30 0.44 2.62
CA VAL A 1071 -38.71 0.56 2.23
C VAL A 1071 -38.86 1.43 0.99
N THR A 1072 -39.67 1.01 0.02
CA THR A 1072 -39.95 1.82 -1.18
C THR A 1072 -40.85 2.99 -0.84
N THR A 1073 -40.27 4.20 -0.79
CA THR A 1073 -40.98 5.46 -0.46
C THR A 1073 -41.39 6.26 -1.69
N GLY A 1074 -40.82 5.93 -2.85
CA GLY A 1074 -41.12 6.57 -4.13
C GLY A 1074 -40.81 5.67 -5.30
N MET A 1075 -41.12 6.13 -6.49
CA MET A 1075 -40.81 5.42 -7.72
C MET A 1075 -40.69 6.39 -8.88
N THR A 1076 -39.61 6.30 -9.63
CA THR A 1076 -39.43 7.02 -10.88
C THR A 1076 -39.69 6.10 -12.05
N LEU A 1077 -40.56 6.52 -12.96
CA LEU A 1077 -40.89 5.78 -14.18
C LEU A 1077 -40.34 6.59 -15.37
N LEU A 1078 -39.41 6.01 -16.12
CA LEU A 1078 -38.86 6.58 -17.34
C LEU A 1078 -39.55 5.97 -18.56
N GLN A 1079 -40.10 6.80 -19.43
CA GLN A 1079 -40.54 6.41 -20.76
C GLN A 1079 -39.33 6.45 -21.68
N VAL A 1080 -38.99 5.33 -22.30
CA VAL A 1080 -37.78 5.19 -23.11
C VAL A 1080 -38.11 4.77 -24.53
N LYS A 1081 -37.15 4.91 -25.44
CA LYS A 1081 -37.09 4.25 -26.73
C LYS A 1081 -35.89 3.30 -26.67
N PHE A 1082 -36.10 2.03 -27.01
CA PHE A 1082 -34.98 1.08 -27.12
C PHE A 1082 -34.31 1.21 -28.48
N VAL A 1083 -33.03 0.85 -28.56
CA VAL A 1083 -32.32 0.73 -29.84
C VAL A 1083 -32.96 -0.38 -30.69
N ASP A 1084 -32.91 -0.22 -32.01
CA ASP A 1084 -33.53 -1.16 -32.95
C ASP A 1084 -32.73 -2.48 -33.01
N ASP A 1085 -31.40 -2.39 -33.01
CA ASP A 1085 -30.46 -3.53 -33.07
C ASP A 1085 -29.43 -3.44 -31.93
N LEU A 1086 -29.14 -4.58 -31.29
CA LEU A 1086 -28.09 -4.73 -30.27
C LEU A 1086 -27.14 -5.84 -30.70
N SER A 1087 -25.82 -5.62 -30.62
CA SER A 1087 -24.87 -6.71 -30.89
C SER A 1087 -25.06 -7.86 -29.88
N ALA A 1088 -24.76 -9.10 -30.27
CA ALA A 1088 -24.93 -10.26 -29.38
C ALA A 1088 -24.19 -10.10 -28.04
N GLY A 1089 -22.98 -9.51 -28.07
CA GLY A 1089 -22.20 -9.22 -26.87
C GLY A 1089 -22.84 -8.16 -25.97
N ALA A 1090 -23.38 -7.09 -26.57
CA ALA A 1090 -24.08 -6.05 -25.82
C ALA A 1090 -25.41 -6.57 -25.24
N ALA A 1091 -26.17 -7.34 -26.02
CA ALA A 1091 -27.40 -8.00 -25.57
C ALA A 1091 -27.13 -8.96 -24.40
N ARG A 1092 -26.04 -9.73 -24.46
CA ARG A 1092 -25.59 -10.59 -23.35
C ARG A 1092 -25.31 -9.77 -22.09
N GLY A 1093 -24.54 -8.68 -22.21
CA GLY A 1093 -24.22 -7.80 -21.08
C GLY A 1093 -25.48 -7.22 -20.43
N VAL A 1094 -26.36 -6.63 -21.24
CA VAL A 1094 -27.64 -6.06 -20.80
C VAL A 1094 -28.47 -7.11 -20.08
N LEU A 1095 -28.63 -8.31 -20.65
CA LEU A 1095 -29.45 -9.37 -20.07
C LEU A 1095 -28.82 -10.02 -18.84
N GLN A 1096 -27.50 -10.05 -18.74
CA GLN A 1096 -26.80 -10.57 -17.58
C GLN A 1096 -26.92 -9.63 -16.38
N GLY A 1097 -26.80 -8.32 -16.61
CA GLY A 1097 -26.98 -7.28 -15.60
C GLY A 1097 -28.44 -7.05 -15.21
N TYR A 1098 -29.35 -7.12 -16.18
CA TYR A 1098 -30.78 -7.00 -15.92
C TYR A 1098 -31.42 -8.34 -15.53
N ARG A 1099 -31.53 -8.57 -14.21
CA ARG A 1099 -32.20 -9.73 -13.59
C ARG A 1099 -31.66 -11.10 -14.03
N HIS A 1100 -30.38 -11.18 -14.41
CA HIS A 1100 -29.71 -12.42 -14.86
C HIS A 1100 -30.47 -13.19 -15.95
N ARG A 1101 -31.18 -12.46 -16.80
CA ARG A 1101 -32.04 -13.04 -17.85
C ARG A 1101 -31.24 -13.83 -18.87
N TYR A 1102 -29.99 -13.46 -19.14
CA TYR A 1102 -29.14 -14.21 -20.08
C TYR A 1102 -28.90 -15.64 -19.58
N SER A 1103 -28.48 -15.78 -18.30
CA SER A 1103 -28.25 -17.10 -17.70
C SER A 1103 -29.54 -17.93 -17.68
N ALA A 1104 -30.66 -17.34 -17.28
CA ALA A 1104 -31.96 -18.03 -17.27
C ALA A 1104 -32.43 -18.46 -18.67
N LEU A 1105 -32.22 -17.62 -19.70
CA LEU A 1105 -32.55 -17.94 -21.08
C LEU A 1105 -31.66 -19.06 -21.61
N ARG A 1106 -30.35 -18.98 -21.37
CA ARG A 1106 -29.40 -20.02 -21.75
C ARG A 1106 -29.82 -21.35 -21.14
N ASP A 1107 -30.05 -21.38 -19.83
CA ASP A 1107 -30.40 -22.60 -19.11
C ASP A 1107 -31.73 -23.21 -19.64
N ALA A 1108 -32.76 -22.38 -19.89
CA ALA A 1108 -34.05 -22.82 -20.44
C ALA A 1108 -33.98 -23.35 -21.89
N VAL A 1109 -33.04 -22.83 -22.69
CA VAL A 1109 -32.77 -23.36 -24.04
C VAL A 1109 -31.97 -24.65 -23.97
N THR A 1110 -30.92 -24.68 -23.13
CA THR A 1110 -30.06 -25.86 -22.98
C THR A 1110 -30.73 -27.03 -22.27
N GLU A 1111 -31.89 -26.82 -21.66
CA GLU A 1111 -32.76 -27.89 -21.16
C GLU A 1111 -33.22 -28.82 -22.30
N THR A 1112 -33.40 -28.29 -23.51
CA THR A 1112 -33.90 -29.05 -24.67
C THR A 1112 -32.93 -29.10 -25.84
N GLU A 1113 -32.08 -28.09 -26.01
CA GLU A 1113 -31.11 -27.97 -27.10
C GLU A 1113 -29.67 -28.21 -26.63
N PRO A 1114 -28.80 -28.83 -27.45
CA PRO A 1114 -27.44 -29.20 -27.02
C PRO A 1114 -26.50 -27.99 -26.84
N VAL A 1115 -26.79 -26.85 -27.47
CA VAL A 1115 -25.95 -25.64 -27.42
C VAL A 1115 -26.83 -24.39 -27.46
N PHE A 1116 -26.48 -23.37 -26.66
CA PHE A 1116 -27.10 -22.05 -26.76
C PHE A 1116 -26.43 -21.22 -27.86
N ARG A 1117 -27.21 -20.84 -28.88
CA ARG A 1117 -26.74 -19.98 -29.98
C ARG A 1117 -26.81 -18.50 -29.60
N GLU A 1118 -25.68 -17.93 -29.19
CA GLU A 1118 -25.60 -16.52 -28.79
C GLU A 1118 -25.87 -15.55 -29.95
N ASP A 1119 -25.58 -15.94 -31.19
CA ASP A 1119 -25.76 -15.10 -32.37
C ASP A 1119 -27.22 -14.68 -32.58
N ILE A 1120 -28.17 -15.53 -32.19
CA ILE A 1120 -29.62 -15.25 -32.26
C ILE A 1120 -30.00 -14.03 -31.39
N LEU A 1121 -29.21 -13.70 -30.35
CA LEU A 1121 -29.47 -12.52 -29.51
C LEU A 1121 -29.50 -11.22 -30.34
N ALA A 1122 -28.66 -11.12 -31.37
CA ALA A 1122 -28.58 -9.93 -32.21
C ALA A 1122 -29.80 -9.79 -33.14
N ASP A 1123 -30.49 -10.89 -33.44
CA ASP A 1123 -31.65 -10.93 -34.33
C ASP A 1123 -32.98 -10.72 -33.58
N GLN A 1124 -32.95 -10.61 -32.25
CA GLN A 1124 -34.15 -10.41 -31.44
C GLN A 1124 -34.42 -8.92 -31.15
N PRO A 1125 -35.68 -8.47 -31.22
CA PRO A 1125 -36.03 -7.14 -30.76
C PRO A 1125 -35.64 -6.95 -29.29
N VAL A 1126 -34.90 -5.89 -28.99
CA VAL A 1126 -34.41 -5.55 -27.64
C VAL A 1126 -35.56 -5.52 -26.61
N SER A 1127 -36.68 -4.93 -27.04
CA SER A 1127 -37.88 -4.85 -26.22
C SER A 1127 -38.45 -6.23 -25.84
N ASP A 1128 -38.35 -7.23 -26.72
CA ASP A 1128 -38.79 -8.60 -26.44
C ASP A 1128 -37.81 -9.29 -25.47
N LEU A 1129 -36.50 -9.14 -25.70
CA LEU A 1129 -35.45 -9.67 -24.83
C LEU A 1129 -35.62 -9.23 -23.37
N LEU A 1130 -36.02 -7.97 -23.16
CA LEU A 1130 -36.18 -7.38 -21.82
C LEU A 1130 -37.54 -7.66 -21.17
N THR A 1131 -38.62 -7.92 -21.94
CA THR A 1131 -39.99 -7.94 -21.41
C THR A 1131 -40.74 -9.26 -21.51
N LEU A 1132 -40.38 -10.15 -22.44
CA LEU A 1132 -41.07 -11.43 -22.58
C LEU A 1132 -40.69 -12.42 -21.47
N PRO A 1133 -41.56 -13.37 -21.09
CA PRO A 1133 -41.18 -14.48 -20.24
C PRO A 1133 -40.00 -15.28 -20.83
N ILE A 1134 -39.12 -15.80 -19.97
CA ILE A 1134 -37.92 -16.54 -20.41
C ILE A 1134 -38.29 -17.75 -21.28
N ASN A 1135 -39.36 -18.48 -20.94
CA ASN A 1135 -39.79 -19.65 -21.72
C ASN A 1135 -40.27 -19.26 -23.13
N ASP A 1136 -40.99 -18.14 -23.25
CA ASP A 1136 -41.47 -17.64 -24.54
C ASP A 1136 -40.30 -17.16 -25.43
N LEU A 1137 -39.24 -16.62 -24.82
CA LEU A 1137 -38.00 -16.31 -25.51
C LEU A 1137 -37.25 -17.57 -25.91
N ALA A 1138 -37.13 -18.56 -25.01
CA ALA A 1138 -36.46 -19.83 -25.28
C ALA A 1138 -37.09 -20.57 -26.46
N ASP A 1139 -38.42 -20.50 -26.62
CA ASP A 1139 -39.12 -21.07 -27.78
C ASP A 1139 -38.64 -20.49 -29.11
N ARG A 1140 -38.18 -19.23 -29.15
CA ARG A 1140 -37.61 -18.65 -30.38
C ARG A 1140 -36.27 -19.29 -30.73
N TRP A 1141 -35.46 -19.64 -29.73
CA TRP A 1141 -34.21 -20.40 -29.93
C TRP A 1141 -34.48 -21.84 -30.38
N ARG A 1142 -35.64 -22.42 -30.02
CA ARG A 1142 -36.06 -23.76 -30.47
C ARG A 1142 -36.59 -23.79 -31.91
N LEU A 1143 -37.02 -22.63 -32.43
CA LEU A 1143 -37.59 -22.47 -33.78
C LEU A 1143 -36.59 -21.96 -34.82
N SER A 1144 -35.37 -21.60 -34.41
CA SER A 1144 -34.29 -21.00 -35.21
C SER A 1144 -33.18 -22.00 -35.50
#